data_AF-A0A934XPX1-F1
#
_entry.id   AF-A0A934XPX1-F1
#
_cell.length_a   1.000
_cell.length_b   1.000
_cell.length_c   1.000
_cell.angle_alpha   90.00
_cell.angle_beta   90.00
_cell.angle_gamma   90.00
#
_symmetry.space_group_name_H-M   'P 1'
#
loop_
_entity.id
_entity.type
_entity.pdbx_description
1 polymer ?
#
loop_
_entity_poly.entity_id
_entity_poly.type
_entity_poly.pdbx_seq_one_letter_code
_entity_poly.pdbx_strand_id
1 'polypeptide(L)'
;MLRRSSSFSFLSARHSALGRLAPRLPSLVHLLVVFSLLFSTAAAATPPPQINTATKLMSPDPNFDLISDPGATPAPAVVQLTLAAAPPQVEPAGVVTYTVVITNTLADRGLSGLVVSDTLPLELAYWPAGEGEFSYLEVERRLEWAIGQLAAGATLTGTFQAQALAEVSGQVITNTAAIVSEEVGTGVAASAAITITAAPCLGEDCAPTPTQEPPTATPTATVEPPPCQDEECTPTPTATATPTATSSPCQDDEECTPTPTATPGPDEVWLTPGEGGVLLSADGRVQVEARPGAVSAPTLLRYLPQPRVEETPAWLTMHFGLEAQDEQGAAVTAFESLVSLTYRFAPGIALTETIRLFRWEGAAETWQVLDSEMDVVGRQLTAQLNGPGLFGLGVPASLSYGAQHLPTVHGFVTDEWSGNSSLGYPLALPPGPGGLGLNLSLGYSSEGVNSIRQGLSSYDITATVGPTSIPGNTPTPTATPQHVNQDALNAITFNRQASFVGWGWSLNGLGQVTIALAHGGTPAKAYLGYAGGGFELKQTTDGWQTEPQSFVRIGHVGNMDSGNKWEVWSPDGTKYTFGGFSDTTTEWNNGSAWIRTRNCGQRPREMHLTEVLDTHGNRIKVTYSDEKLNVYCPDSGTSGDYVRALQPARIEYFAAGVNTATVQIDFNYLADRADWNVPGAYATDHEAFFSLRRLRSIVVGAQLAERLHHGAHYALAQDYDWFDQSNNKGILRLTSITEKGKNGGALPAWTFGYRIGAVGTQDTWKNHTLLETANNGQGGSVTYSYANVPYIWMEGCGGNTSRYRVSQMEVSDGMGGVQRTVYDHQNPRAWMTGTECDNFEFGGYSFVRSQVQDGTGTLYRVMENSYHQRNGNALDPRKGKVYQQVTKSSAGATLAQVGTLWNSVTTKGTNWVRSEIVTNTLGTSSQKTTYEYQVASQSNVQYGNVTAVRTYSDTVGTLYRSQEMIYFPANTRQRLHREPAGAAVPERRNGRVQRGDALFL
;
A
#
# COMPACT_ATOMS: atom_id res chain seq x y z
N MET A 1 37.69 14.64 62.74
CA MET A 1 37.81 16.10 62.45
C MET A 1 36.82 16.42 61.32
N LEU A 2 35.92 17.40 61.48
CA LEU A 2 35.95 18.75 60.83
C LEU A 2 36.17 18.74 59.31
N ARG A 3 35.50 19.54 58.44
CA ARG A 3 34.28 20.42 58.43
C ARG A 3 34.08 20.82 56.93
N ARG A 4 32.99 21.39 56.38
CA ARG A 4 31.65 21.90 56.82
C ARG A 4 30.53 20.96 56.23
N SER A 5 29.22 21.21 56.01
CA SER A 5 28.26 22.34 55.94
C SER A 5 28.32 23.25 54.67
N SER A 6 27.24 23.90 54.18
CA SER A 6 25.88 24.11 54.75
C SER A 6 24.77 24.19 53.67
N SER A 7 23.55 23.78 54.02
CA SER A 7 22.31 24.01 53.23
C SER A 7 21.60 25.31 53.63
N PHE A 8 20.71 25.84 52.79
CA PHE A 8 19.62 26.75 53.21
C PHE A 8 18.42 26.70 52.26
N SER A 9 17.21 26.86 52.80
CA SER A 9 15.92 26.96 52.07
C SER A 9 14.88 27.59 53.00
N PHE A 10 13.92 28.41 52.50
CA PHE A 10 12.58 28.62 53.12
C PHE A 10 11.65 29.55 52.32
N LEU A 11 10.32 29.36 52.48
CA LEU A 11 9.12 30.24 52.26
C LEU A 11 9.10 31.22 51.05
N SER A 12 8.14 31.30 50.11
CA SER A 12 6.68 31.03 49.97
C SER A 12 5.72 32.22 50.24
N ALA A 13 4.60 32.27 49.48
CA ALA A 13 3.39 33.14 49.61
C ALA A 13 3.51 34.61 49.12
N ARG A 14 2.47 35.30 48.59
CA ARG A 14 1.22 34.95 47.83
C ARG A 14 0.56 36.26 47.30
N HIS A 15 -0.48 36.15 46.44
CA HIS A 15 -1.41 37.21 45.93
C HIS A 15 -0.88 38.16 44.83
N SER A 16 -1.73 38.95 44.13
CA SER A 16 -2.92 38.61 43.30
C SER A 16 -3.58 39.84 42.63
N ALA A 17 -3.95 39.69 41.34
CA ALA A 17 -5.12 40.28 40.65
C ALA A 17 -5.25 41.79 40.27
N LEU A 18 -5.72 42.00 39.02
CA LEU A 18 -6.47 43.15 38.45
C LEU A 18 -5.74 44.51 38.26
N GLY A 19 -6.02 45.31 37.21
CA GLY A 19 -7.00 45.15 36.11
C GLY A 19 -6.87 46.14 34.93
N ARG A 20 -7.74 45.95 33.93
CA ARG A 20 -7.77 46.55 32.56
C ARG A 20 -7.78 48.08 32.47
N LEU A 21 -7.24 48.64 31.36
CA LEU A 21 -7.97 49.45 30.37
C LEU A 21 -7.13 49.72 29.08
N ALA A 22 -7.78 50.15 27.99
CA ALA A 22 -7.18 50.43 26.67
C ALA A 22 -7.58 51.82 26.14
N PRO A 23 -6.96 52.33 25.06
CA PRO A 23 -7.78 52.79 23.94
C PRO A 23 -7.24 52.52 22.50
N ARG A 24 -8.11 52.82 21.54
CA ARG A 24 -8.16 52.47 20.10
C ARG A 24 -7.11 53.12 19.16
N LEU A 25 -6.76 52.35 18.11
CA LEU A 25 -6.68 52.66 16.65
C LEU A 25 -6.86 54.11 16.16
N PRO A 26 -6.15 54.50 15.07
CA PRO A 26 -6.70 54.35 13.71
C PRO A 26 -5.76 53.68 12.66
N SER A 27 -6.22 53.55 11.41
CA SER A 27 -5.68 52.64 10.35
C SER A 27 -5.22 53.37 9.06
N LEU A 28 -4.24 52.81 8.31
CA LEU A 28 -4.28 52.47 6.84
C LEU A 28 -2.90 52.02 6.25
N VAL A 29 -2.89 51.01 5.35
CA VAL A 29 -2.28 50.91 3.97
C VAL A 29 -0.83 51.44 3.73
N HIS A 30 0.15 50.78 3.07
CA HIS A 30 0.24 49.55 2.22
C HIS A 30 1.73 49.12 1.96
N LEU A 31 1.99 47.85 1.54
CA LEU A 31 3.13 47.32 0.70
C LEU A 31 4.62 47.57 1.14
N LEU A 32 5.69 46.79 0.86
CA LEU A 32 6.04 45.50 0.20
C LEU A 32 6.65 44.53 1.27
N VAL A 33 6.76 43.18 1.19
CA VAL A 33 7.07 42.16 0.16
C VAL A 33 8.55 42.05 -0.27
N VAL A 34 9.23 40.93 0.08
CA VAL A 34 10.07 40.09 -0.83
C VAL A 34 10.57 38.80 -0.12
N PHE A 35 10.67 37.75 -0.93
CA PHE A 35 10.94 36.33 -0.71
C PHE A 35 12.16 35.89 0.14
N SER A 36 12.07 34.65 0.64
CA SER A 36 13.04 33.58 0.29
C SER A 36 12.36 32.21 0.29
N LEU A 37 12.35 31.54 -0.86
CA LEU A 37 11.76 30.21 -1.10
C LEU A 37 12.85 29.32 -1.74
N LEU A 38 12.97 28.07 -1.32
CA LEU A 38 13.85 27.08 -1.95
C LEU A 38 13.13 25.73 -2.10
N PHE A 39 13.23 25.17 -3.30
CA PHE A 39 12.51 23.98 -3.73
C PHE A 39 13.12 22.69 -3.16
N SER A 40 12.27 21.68 -2.96
CA SER A 40 12.69 20.28 -2.82
C SER A 40 11.94 19.43 -3.85
N THR A 41 12.68 18.73 -4.72
CA THR A 41 12.11 17.91 -5.80
C THR A 41 12.12 16.43 -5.42
N ALA A 42 10.94 15.82 -5.27
CA ALA A 42 10.80 14.38 -5.05
C ALA A 42 10.80 13.62 -6.38
N ALA A 43 11.65 12.59 -6.50
CA ALA A 43 11.68 11.70 -7.66
C ALA A 43 10.87 10.42 -7.37
N ALA A 44 9.94 10.06 -8.26
CA ALA A 44 9.08 8.89 -8.09
C ALA A 44 9.87 7.58 -8.27
N ALA A 45 10.02 6.82 -7.19
CA ALA A 45 10.59 5.47 -7.21
C ALA A 45 9.50 4.41 -7.47
N THR A 46 9.85 3.35 -8.20
CA THR A 46 8.94 2.22 -8.45
C THR A 46 8.62 1.44 -7.17
N PRO A 47 7.37 0.99 -6.95
CA PRO A 47 6.96 0.40 -5.68
C PRO A 47 7.55 -1.01 -5.43
N PRO A 48 7.86 -1.37 -4.18
CA PRO A 48 8.11 -2.74 -3.76
C PRO A 48 6.81 -3.59 -3.80
N PRO A 49 6.89 -4.93 -3.78
CA PRO A 49 5.70 -5.78 -3.95
C PRO A 49 4.69 -5.66 -2.79
N GLN A 50 3.49 -5.20 -3.12
CA GLN A 50 2.21 -5.43 -2.42
C GLN A 50 2.26 -5.27 -0.88
N ILE A 51 2.28 -4.01 -0.44
CA ILE A 51 1.86 -3.63 0.92
C ILE A 51 0.37 -3.24 0.86
N ASN A 52 -0.46 -3.80 1.73
CA ASN A 52 -1.90 -3.56 1.75
C ASN A 52 -2.24 -2.13 2.22
N THR A 53 -2.46 -1.20 1.29
CA THR A 53 -2.99 0.14 1.57
C THR A 53 -4.52 0.08 1.61
N ALA A 54 -5.10 0.07 2.81
CA ALA A 54 -6.55 0.03 3.01
C ALA A 54 -7.11 1.45 3.24
N THR A 55 -7.74 2.02 2.22
CA THR A 55 -8.56 3.25 2.34
C THR A 55 -10.03 2.86 2.19
N LYS A 56 -10.84 3.07 3.23
CA LYS A 56 -12.30 2.96 3.13
C LYS A 56 -13.02 3.94 4.06
N LEU A 57 -14.09 4.55 3.53
CA LEU A 57 -14.99 5.45 4.23
C LEU A 57 -15.68 4.76 5.41
N MET A 58 -15.80 5.48 6.53
CA MET A 58 -17.08 5.69 7.25
C MET A 58 -16.92 6.80 8.30
N SER A 59 -17.91 7.70 8.38
CA SER A 59 -17.98 8.77 9.38
C SER A 59 -19.14 8.50 10.36
N PRO A 60 -18.99 8.73 11.68
CA PRO A 60 -20.03 8.44 12.67
C PRO A 60 -20.73 9.70 13.22
N ASP A 61 -22.02 9.60 13.55
CA ASP A 61 -22.57 10.04 14.86
C ASP A 61 -24.02 9.50 15.06
N PRO A 62 -24.66 9.65 16.25
CA PRO A 62 -25.59 8.62 16.75
C PRO A 62 -26.96 9.11 17.27
N ASN A 63 -27.87 8.16 17.53
CA ASN A 63 -28.72 8.22 18.74
C ASN A 63 -29.32 6.88 19.20
N PHE A 64 -29.85 6.91 20.42
CA PHE A 64 -30.56 5.88 21.22
C PHE A 64 -31.88 5.37 20.56
N ASP A 65 -32.52 4.26 20.94
CA ASP A 65 -32.30 3.25 22.01
C ASP A 65 -32.83 1.84 21.60
N LEU A 66 -32.62 0.79 22.41
CA LEU A 66 -33.04 -0.60 22.11
C LEU A 66 -33.98 -1.26 23.14
N ILE A 67 -35.18 -1.70 22.69
CA ILE A 67 -35.98 -2.78 23.34
C ILE A 67 -36.63 -3.67 22.25
N SER A 68 -36.76 -4.98 22.58
CA SER A 68 -37.56 -6.06 21.95
C SER A 68 -37.22 -6.60 20.54
N ASP A 69 -36.34 -7.60 20.53
CA ASP A 69 -36.56 -8.96 19.98
C ASP A 69 -36.82 -9.12 18.44
N PRO A 70 -37.00 -10.33 17.85
CA PRO A 70 -35.98 -10.79 16.91
C PRO A 70 -36.49 -11.07 15.48
N GLY A 71 -35.67 -10.68 14.50
CA GLY A 71 -35.82 -11.12 13.10
C GLY A 71 -36.63 -10.15 12.22
N ALA A 72 -35.99 -9.08 11.77
CA ALA A 72 -36.47 -8.25 10.68
C ALA A 72 -35.33 -8.02 9.67
N THR A 73 -35.65 -8.14 8.38
CA THR A 73 -34.78 -7.71 7.27
C THR A 73 -34.52 -6.20 7.41
N PRO A 74 -33.30 -5.68 7.16
CA PRO A 74 -33.06 -4.24 7.18
C PRO A 74 -33.99 -3.53 6.19
N ALA A 75 -34.71 -2.51 6.66
CA ALA A 75 -35.60 -1.72 5.82
C ALA A 75 -34.81 -0.92 4.77
N PRO A 76 -35.34 -0.72 3.55
CA PRO A 76 -34.68 0.09 2.54
C PRO A 76 -34.55 1.55 2.98
N ALA A 77 -33.43 2.19 2.62
CA ALA A 77 -33.20 3.61 2.89
C ALA A 77 -34.25 4.48 2.18
N VAL A 78 -34.87 5.42 2.90
CA VAL A 78 -36.02 6.23 2.43
C VAL A 78 -35.66 7.34 1.43
N VAL A 79 -34.37 7.68 1.33
CA VAL A 79 -33.83 8.62 0.35
C VAL A 79 -32.48 8.12 -0.17
N GLN A 80 -32.24 8.30 -1.46
CA GLN A 80 -30.91 8.23 -2.06
C GLN A 80 -30.39 9.64 -2.33
N LEU A 81 -29.09 9.85 -2.09
CA LEU A 81 -28.36 11.07 -2.39
C LEU A 81 -27.09 10.69 -3.17
N THR A 82 -26.77 11.42 -4.22
CA THR A 82 -25.46 11.37 -4.88
C THR A 82 -24.88 12.77 -5.03
N LEU A 83 -23.55 12.85 -5.06
CA LEU A 83 -22.77 14.05 -5.32
C LEU A 83 -21.78 13.69 -6.43
N ALA A 84 -21.72 14.52 -7.47
CA ALA A 84 -20.74 14.40 -8.55
C ALA A 84 -20.00 15.74 -8.74
N ALA A 85 -18.76 15.68 -9.20
CA ALA A 85 -17.94 16.86 -9.47
C ALA A 85 -17.46 16.85 -10.93
N ALA A 86 -17.59 17.99 -11.61
CA ALA A 86 -17.22 18.14 -13.02
C ALA A 86 -16.47 19.47 -13.27
N PRO A 87 -15.30 19.44 -13.94
CA PRO A 87 -14.52 18.25 -14.30
C PRO A 87 -13.89 17.57 -13.05
N PRO A 88 -13.62 16.25 -13.07
CA PRO A 88 -12.98 15.55 -11.94
C PRO A 88 -11.51 15.90 -11.75
N GLN A 89 -10.90 16.64 -12.69
CA GLN A 89 -9.57 17.22 -12.56
C GLN A 89 -9.61 18.71 -12.92
N VAL A 90 -8.95 19.56 -12.13
CA VAL A 90 -8.83 21.00 -12.37
C VAL A 90 -7.41 21.48 -12.10
N GLU A 91 -6.95 22.49 -12.84
CA GLU A 91 -5.73 23.22 -12.51
C GLU A 91 -5.90 24.06 -11.22
N PRO A 92 -4.82 24.50 -10.56
CA PRO A 92 -4.90 25.42 -9.43
C PRO A 92 -5.60 26.73 -9.83
N ALA A 93 -6.46 27.27 -8.95
CA ALA A 93 -7.42 28.35 -9.28
C ALA A 93 -8.51 27.97 -10.30
N GLY A 94 -8.61 26.71 -10.73
CA GLY A 94 -9.71 26.18 -11.54
C GLY A 94 -11.03 26.08 -10.76
N VAL A 95 -12.13 26.18 -11.50
CA VAL A 95 -13.50 26.08 -10.96
C VAL A 95 -14.08 24.70 -11.27
N VAL A 96 -14.73 24.10 -10.27
CA VAL A 96 -15.46 22.85 -10.40
C VAL A 96 -16.94 23.06 -10.11
N THR A 97 -17.80 22.36 -10.84
CA THR A 97 -19.24 22.32 -10.60
C THR A 97 -19.58 21.04 -9.84
N TYR A 98 -20.26 21.18 -8.71
CA TYR A 98 -20.83 20.08 -7.97
C TYR A 98 -22.31 19.93 -8.33
N THR A 99 -22.71 18.70 -8.64
CA THR A 99 -24.09 18.33 -8.95
C THR A 99 -24.58 17.36 -7.88
N VAL A 100 -25.65 17.73 -7.20
CA VAL A 100 -26.30 16.91 -6.17
C VAL A 100 -27.61 16.36 -6.71
N VAL A 101 -27.82 15.05 -6.60
CA VAL A 101 -29.09 14.41 -6.99
C VAL A 101 -29.70 13.74 -5.76
N ILE A 102 -30.97 14.02 -5.49
CA ILE A 102 -31.73 13.48 -4.36
C ILE A 102 -32.99 12.79 -4.86
N THR A 103 -33.24 11.56 -4.40
CA THR A 103 -34.39 10.74 -4.81
C THR A 103 -35.11 10.16 -3.60
N ASN A 104 -36.42 10.44 -3.47
CA ASN A 104 -37.28 9.77 -2.51
C ASN A 104 -37.57 8.34 -3.01
N THR A 105 -37.17 7.33 -2.25
CA THR A 105 -37.33 5.91 -2.65
C THR A 105 -38.71 5.35 -2.29
N LEU A 106 -39.50 6.08 -1.50
CA LEU A 106 -40.84 5.66 -1.09
C LEU A 106 -41.83 5.88 -2.23
N ALA A 107 -42.52 4.81 -2.64
CA ALA A 107 -43.50 4.83 -3.72
C ALA A 107 -44.91 5.26 -3.26
N ASP A 108 -45.14 5.41 -1.96
CA ASP A 108 -46.44 5.60 -1.33
C ASP A 108 -46.61 6.94 -0.58
N ARG A 109 -45.51 7.61 -0.19
CA ARG A 109 -45.52 8.92 0.49
C ARG A 109 -44.46 9.89 -0.02
N GLY A 110 -44.81 11.16 -0.02
CA GLY A 110 -43.83 12.24 -0.10
C GLY A 110 -43.07 12.44 1.22
N LEU A 111 -42.02 13.23 1.16
CA LEU A 111 -41.19 13.67 2.29
C LEU A 111 -41.20 15.20 2.37
N SER A 112 -41.14 15.75 3.57
CA SER A 112 -41.12 17.20 3.81
C SER A 112 -39.95 17.65 4.69
N GLY A 113 -39.68 18.95 4.71
CA GLY A 113 -38.61 19.54 5.51
C GLY A 113 -37.21 19.05 5.11
N LEU A 114 -37.00 18.72 3.83
CA LEU A 114 -35.70 18.32 3.31
C LEU A 114 -34.82 19.55 3.05
N VAL A 115 -33.63 19.58 3.66
CA VAL A 115 -32.55 20.52 3.34
C VAL A 115 -31.30 19.71 3.00
N VAL A 116 -30.65 20.00 1.87
CA VAL A 116 -29.29 19.51 1.60
C VAL A 116 -28.30 20.54 2.12
N SER A 117 -27.28 20.07 2.84
CA SER A 117 -26.23 20.84 3.49
C SER A 117 -24.86 20.32 3.06
N ASP A 118 -24.00 21.18 2.55
CA ASP A 118 -22.63 20.86 2.11
C ASP A 118 -21.67 21.90 2.73
N THR A 119 -20.53 21.49 3.29
CA THR A 119 -19.57 22.42 3.93
C THR A 119 -18.22 22.30 3.25
N LEU A 120 -17.81 23.35 2.55
CA LEU A 120 -16.65 23.33 1.68
C LEU A 120 -15.34 23.12 2.48
N PRO A 121 -14.52 22.12 2.12
CA PRO A 121 -13.15 21.95 2.59
C PRO A 121 -12.33 23.24 2.52
N LEU A 122 -11.28 23.35 3.34
CA LEU A 122 -10.46 24.57 3.42
C LEU A 122 -9.83 24.95 2.07
N GLU A 123 -9.57 23.93 1.26
CA GLU A 123 -8.97 23.91 -0.07
C GLU A 123 -9.90 24.43 -1.19
N LEU A 124 -11.21 24.60 -0.91
CA LEU A 124 -12.24 25.06 -1.85
C LEU A 124 -12.92 26.35 -1.38
N ALA A 125 -12.89 27.39 -2.21
CA ALA A 125 -13.69 28.60 -2.03
C ALA A 125 -15.01 28.51 -2.82
N TYR A 126 -16.12 29.04 -2.30
CA TYR A 126 -17.36 29.14 -3.07
C TYR A 126 -17.19 30.09 -4.26
N TRP A 127 -17.72 29.70 -5.43
CA TRP A 127 -17.58 30.46 -6.68
C TRP A 127 -18.95 30.98 -7.16
N PRO A 128 -19.26 32.28 -7.02
CA PRO A 128 -20.62 32.82 -7.16
C PRO A 128 -21.04 33.12 -8.61
N ALA A 129 -20.54 32.38 -9.61
CA ALA A 129 -20.75 32.70 -11.03
C ALA A 129 -21.87 31.89 -11.74
N GLY A 130 -22.60 31.05 -11.00
CA GLY A 130 -23.75 30.29 -11.51
C GLY A 130 -25.03 30.62 -10.73
N GLU A 131 -26.17 30.63 -11.42
CA GLU A 131 -27.46 30.43 -10.75
C GLU A 131 -27.52 28.97 -10.28
N GLY A 132 -27.77 28.76 -9.00
CA GLY A 132 -27.82 27.44 -8.38
C GLY A 132 -28.74 27.44 -7.16
N GLU A 133 -29.22 26.26 -6.78
CA GLU A 133 -30.29 26.08 -5.81
C GLU A 133 -29.81 26.21 -4.35
N PHE A 134 -28.51 26.36 -4.15
CA PHE A 134 -27.84 26.45 -2.84
C PHE A 134 -27.58 27.90 -2.41
N SER A 135 -27.98 28.24 -1.19
CA SER A 135 -27.61 29.49 -0.52
C SER A 135 -26.28 29.32 0.24
N TYR A 136 -25.31 30.21 0.04
CA TYR A 136 -24.00 30.15 0.71
C TYR A 136 -23.95 30.99 1.99
N LEU A 137 -23.62 30.35 3.10
CA LEU A 137 -23.40 30.90 4.43
C LEU A 137 -21.90 31.14 4.66
N GLU A 138 -21.41 32.30 4.21
CA GLU A 138 -19.97 32.63 4.12
C GLU A 138 -19.18 32.38 5.42
N VAL A 139 -19.75 32.75 6.58
CA VAL A 139 -19.09 32.61 7.90
C VAL A 139 -18.88 31.14 8.29
N GLU A 140 -19.73 30.24 7.79
CA GLU A 140 -19.73 28.81 8.14
C GLU A 140 -19.19 27.94 6.98
N ARG A 141 -18.81 28.54 5.84
CA ARG A 141 -18.44 27.89 4.57
C ARG A 141 -19.46 26.85 4.09
N ARG A 142 -20.73 27.01 4.47
CA ARG A 142 -21.81 26.03 4.25
C ARG A 142 -22.75 26.47 3.12
N LEU A 143 -23.14 25.53 2.28
CA LEU A 143 -24.14 25.65 1.22
C LEU A 143 -25.42 24.94 1.69
N GLU A 144 -26.59 25.58 1.53
CA GLU A 144 -27.88 25.02 1.91
C GLU A 144 -28.91 25.10 0.77
N TRP A 145 -29.48 23.96 0.38
CA TRP A 145 -30.59 23.87 -0.58
C TRP A 145 -31.85 23.36 0.13
N ALA A 146 -32.81 24.26 0.35
CA ALA A 146 -34.08 23.95 0.99
C ALA A 146 -35.12 23.47 -0.03
N ILE A 147 -35.29 22.15 -0.13
CA ILE A 147 -36.19 21.49 -1.09
C ILE A 147 -37.67 21.63 -0.66
N GLY A 148 -37.93 21.65 0.64
CA GLY A 148 -39.27 21.84 1.21
C GLY A 148 -40.16 20.59 1.13
N GLN A 149 -40.45 20.08 -0.07
CA GLN A 149 -41.20 18.83 -0.30
C GLN A 149 -40.65 18.03 -1.49
N LEU A 150 -40.58 16.71 -1.36
CA LEU A 150 -40.19 15.77 -2.41
C LEU A 150 -41.24 14.66 -2.52
N ALA A 151 -41.90 14.53 -3.68
CA ALA A 151 -43.00 13.60 -3.88
C ALA A 151 -42.55 12.12 -3.85
N ALA A 152 -43.50 11.19 -3.74
CA ALA A 152 -43.24 9.74 -3.80
C ALA A 152 -42.53 9.36 -5.12
N GLY A 153 -41.43 8.61 -5.03
CA GLY A 153 -40.61 8.20 -6.18
C GLY A 153 -39.93 9.33 -6.95
N ALA A 154 -39.94 10.57 -6.46
CA ALA A 154 -39.44 11.73 -7.20
C ALA A 154 -37.93 11.96 -6.98
N THR A 155 -37.28 12.40 -8.06
CA THR A 155 -35.88 12.85 -8.09
C THR A 155 -35.82 14.36 -8.34
N LEU A 156 -34.92 15.06 -7.64
CA LEU A 156 -34.51 16.43 -7.93
C LEU A 156 -32.99 16.51 -8.05
N THR A 157 -32.53 17.50 -8.82
CA THR A 157 -31.11 17.83 -8.99
C THR A 157 -30.91 19.28 -8.60
N GLY A 158 -29.78 19.59 -7.95
CA GLY A 158 -29.34 20.95 -7.67
C GLY A 158 -27.82 21.08 -7.84
N THR A 159 -27.32 22.29 -8.08
CA THR A 159 -25.91 22.54 -8.41
C THR A 159 -25.31 23.73 -7.66
N PHE A 160 -23.98 23.71 -7.49
CA PHE A 160 -23.19 24.85 -7.04
C PHE A 160 -21.77 24.77 -7.60
N GLN A 161 -21.01 25.88 -7.53
CA GLN A 161 -19.62 25.93 -7.98
C GLN A 161 -18.66 26.28 -6.86
N ALA A 162 -17.44 25.72 -6.94
CA ALA A 162 -16.34 26.02 -6.03
C ALA A 162 -15.01 26.11 -6.80
N GLN A 163 -14.14 27.00 -6.37
CA GLN A 163 -12.80 27.20 -6.92
C GLN A 163 -11.75 26.52 -6.04
N ALA A 164 -10.86 25.74 -6.64
CA ALA A 164 -9.70 25.18 -5.96
C ALA A 164 -8.65 26.27 -5.70
N LEU A 165 -8.13 26.36 -4.48
CA LEU A 165 -7.11 27.36 -4.15
C LEU A 165 -5.79 27.11 -4.90
N ALA A 166 -4.96 28.15 -5.07
CA ALA A 166 -3.72 28.04 -5.85
C ALA A 166 -2.63 27.18 -5.19
N GLU A 167 -2.73 26.92 -3.88
CA GLU A 167 -1.68 26.29 -3.06
C GLU A 167 -1.77 24.74 -3.00
N VAL A 168 -2.81 24.15 -3.60
CA VAL A 168 -3.14 22.71 -3.46
C VAL A 168 -2.80 21.86 -4.70
N SER A 169 -1.85 22.31 -5.51
CA SER A 169 -1.38 21.56 -6.69
C SER A 169 -0.91 20.15 -6.34
N GLY A 170 -1.39 19.14 -7.07
CA GLY A 170 -1.08 17.73 -6.86
C GLY A 170 -1.87 17.03 -5.75
N GLN A 171 -2.86 17.69 -5.14
CA GLN A 171 -3.71 17.11 -4.10
C GLN A 171 -5.02 16.54 -4.65
N VAL A 172 -5.66 15.67 -3.87
CA VAL A 172 -7.05 15.21 -4.11
C VAL A 172 -7.94 15.78 -3.01
N ILE A 173 -8.91 16.60 -3.38
CA ILE A 173 -9.86 17.22 -2.44
C ILE A 173 -11.16 16.42 -2.47
N THR A 174 -11.73 16.08 -1.31
CA THR A 174 -13.04 15.42 -1.21
C THR A 174 -14.05 16.38 -0.60
N ASN A 175 -15.11 16.72 -1.34
CA ASN A 175 -16.25 17.48 -0.84
C ASN A 175 -17.40 16.55 -0.42
N THR A 176 -18.34 17.00 0.42
CA THR A 176 -19.44 16.14 0.93
C THR A 176 -20.72 16.91 1.24
N ALA A 177 -21.81 16.49 0.60
CA ALA A 177 -23.17 16.94 0.84
C ALA A 177 -23.93 15.93 1.71
N ALA A 178 -24.81 16.41 2.60
CA ALA A 178 -25.64 15.59 3.47
C ALA A 178 -27.07 16.13 3.57
N ILE A 179 -28.04 15.27 3.82
CA ILE A 179 -29.43 15.68 4.09
C ILE A 179 -29.63 15.95 5.57
N VAL A 180 -30.23 17.09 5.87
CA VAL A 180 -30.75 17.48 7.18
C VAL A 180 -32.28 17.47 7.10
N SER A 181 -32.92 16.52 7.81
CA SER A 181 -34.38 16.43 7.94
C SER A 181 -34.76 15.52 9.11
N GLU A 182 -35.86 15.86 9.80
CA GLU A 182 -36.45 15.01 10.84
C GLU A 182 -37.10 13.73 10.26
N GLU A 183 -37.51 13.72 8.99
CA GLU A 183 -38.18 12.58 8.36
C GLU A 183 -37.23 11.49 7.84
N VAL A 184 -35.97 11.83 7.56
CA VAL A 184 -34.98 10.96 6.89
C VAL A 184 -34.00 10.33 7.89
N GLY A 185 -33.81 10.98 9.05
CA GLY A 185 -32.79 10.61 10.03
C GLY A 185 -31.38 11.09 9.66
N THR A 186 -30.51 11.20 10.65
CA THR A 186 -29.12 11.65 10.47
C THR A 186 -28.27 10.54 9.83
N GLY A 187 -27.78 10.75 8.61
CA GLY A 187 -26.76 9.87 8.03
C GLY A 187 -26.73 9.75 6.50
N VAL A 188 -27.71 10.28 5.76
CA VAL A 188 -27.69 10.23 4.29
C VAL A 188 -26.76 11.34 3.76
N ALA A 189 -25.57 10.93 3.31
CA ALA A 189 -24.53 11.82 2.77
C ALA A 189 -23.87 11.20 1.53
N ALA A 190 -23.34 12.06 0.66
CA ALA A 190 -22.64 11.69 -0.56
C ALA A 190 -21.41 12.58 -0.75
N SER A 191 -20.31 11.98 -1.21
CA SER A 191 -19.01 12.63 -1.36
C SER A 191 -18.51 12.54 -2.80
N ALA A 192 -17.83 13.57 -3.28
CA ALA A 192 -17.16 13.60 -4.58
C ALA A 192 -15.74 14.10 -4.41
N ALA A 193 -14.80 13.51 -5.15
CA ALA A 193 -13.39 13.87 -5.11
C ALA A 193 -12.97 14.54 -6.43
N ILE A 194 -12.05 15.49 -6.33
CA ILE A 194 -11.41 16.16 -7.48
C ILE A 194 -9.90 16.15 -7.31
N THR A 195 -9.16 15.95 -8.40
CA THR A 195 -7.69 16.00 -8.41
C THR A 195 -7.21 17.34 -8.94
N ILE A 196 -6.34 18.01 -8.19
CA ILE A 196 -5.71 19.25 -8.64
C ILE A 196 -4.48 18.89 -9.46
N THR A 197 -4.53 19.10 -10.78
CA THR A 197 -3.40 18.83 -11.66
C THR A 197 -2.25 19.81 -11.39
N ALA A 198 -1.04 19.38 -11.75
CA ALA A 198 0.15 20.23 -11.73
C ALA A 198 0.42 20.69 -13.16
N ALA A 199 0.31 22.00 -13.40
CA ALA A 199 0.39 22.62 -14.71
C ALA A 199 1.56 22.07 -15.56
N PRO A 200 1.30 21.55 -16.77
CA PRO A 200 2.32 20.92 -17.59
C PRO A 200 3.26 21.97 -18.21
N CYS A 201 4.52 22.00 -17.75
CA CYS A 201 5.57 22.83 -18.33
C CYS A 201 5.95 22.36 -19.74
N LEU A 202 5.28 22.89 -20.76
CA LEU A 202 5.58 22.68 -22.18
C LEU A 202 6.36 23.87 -22.75
N GLY A 203 7.50 23.62 -23.39
CA GLY A 203 8.29 24.63 -24.12
C GLY A 203 9.53 25.16 -23.39
N GLU A 204 10.36 25.93 -24.11
CA GLU A 204 11.72 26.32 -23.69
C GLU A 204 11.76 27.52 -22.70
N ASP A 205 10.64 28.18 -22.42
CA ASP A 205 10.58 29.44 -21.64
C ASP A 205 10.86 29.29 -20.14
N CYS A 206 11.22 28.09 -19.65
CA CYS A 206 11.70 27.86 -18.28
C CYS A 206 13.23 28.03 -18.12
N ALA A 207 13.84 28.94 -18.89
CA ALA A 207 15.17 29.46 -18.60
C ALA A 207 15.08 30.62 -17.60
N PRO A 208 15.61 30.51 -16.36
CA PRO A 208 15.57 31.62 -15.41
C PRO A 208 16.47 32.76 -15.88
N THR A 209 15.87 33.81 -16.47
CA THR A 209 16.58 35.02 -16.88
C THR A 209 17.23 35.67 -15.65
N PRO A 210 18.56 35.89 -15.64
CA PRO A 210 19.24 36.45 -14.49
C PRO A 210 18.89 37.93 -14.31
N THR A 211 18.28 38.27 -13.19
CA THR A 211 17.94 39.66 -12.82
C THR A 211 19.21 40.52 -12.74
N GLN A 212 19.32 41.55 -13.59
CA GLN A 212 20.27 42.65 -13.38
C GLN A 212 19.60 43.80 -12.63
N GLU A 213 20.33 44.37 -11.68
CA GLU A 213 19.95 45.58 -10.94
C GLU A 213 20.17 46.84 -11.82
N PRO A 214 19.29 47.86 -11.78
CA PRO A 214 19.18 48.82 -12.89
C PRO A 214 20.18 49.99 -12.84
N PRO A 215 20.61 50.52 -14.01
CA PRO A 215 21.40 51.74 -14.11
C PRO A 215 20.55 53.01 -13.97
N THR A 216 21.07 53.99 -13.23
CA THR A 216 20.44 55.30 -12.94
C THR A 216 20.29 56.21 -14.17
N ALA A 217 19.19 56.96 -14.27
CA ALA A 217 18.93 57.96 -15.33
C ALA A 217 19.23 59.41 -14.89
N THR A 218 19.56 60.33 -15.84
CA THR A 218 19.56 61.84 -15.79
C THR A 218 20.58 62.43 -16.82
N PRO A 219 20.34 63.52 -17.59
CA PRO A 219 19.10 64.05 -18.19
C PRO A 219 19.26 64.62 -19.66
N THR A 220 18.13 65.08 -20.23
CA THR A 220 17.90 66.22 -21.17
C THR A 220 18.98 66.76 -22.15
N ALA A 221 18.54 66.94 -23.42
CA ALA A 221 18.89 68.11 -24.26
C ALA A 221 17.68 68.54 -25.11
N THR A 222 17.47 69.86 -25.33
CA THR A 222 16.30 70.44 -26.04
C THR A 222 16.75 71.56 -26.98
N VAL A 223 16.08 71.72 -28.14
CA VAL A 223 16.21 72.88 -29.05
C VAL A 223 14.82 73.25 -29.59
N GLU A 224 14.61 74.54 -29.90
CA GLU A 224 13.30 75.19 -30.15
C GLU A 224 12.82 75.23 -31.65
N PRO A 225 11.51 75.47 -31.89
CA PRO A 225 10.90 75.67 -33.21
C PRO A 225 10.95 77.15 -33.68
N PRO A 226 10.19 77.58 -34.73
CA PRO A 226 8.97 78.36 -34.42
C PRO A 226 7.66 77.96 -35.18
N PRO A 227 7.07 78.67 -36.18
CA PRO A 227 5.62 78.96 -36.05
C PRO A 227 4.71 78.51 -37.22
N CYS A 228 3.42 78.35 -36.87
CA CYS A 228 2.29 78.18 -37.80
C CYS A 228 1.75 79.53 -38.31
N GLN A 229 0.96 79.51 -39.38
CA GLN A 229 -0.02 80.56 -39.68
C GLN A 229 -1.36 79.96 -40.14
N ASP A 230 -2.41 80.77 -39.96
CA ASP A 230 -3.81 80.63 -40.37
C ASP A 230 -4.75 79.76 -39.49
N GLU A 231 -6.02 80.16 -39.49
CA GLU A 231 -6.98 79.91 -38.40
C GLU A 231 -7.84 78.65 -38.60
N GLU A 232 -7.46 77.54 -37.98
CA GLU A 232 -8.37 76.70 -37.18
C GLU A 232 -7.57 75.63 -36.41
N CYS A 233 -7.74 75.55 -35.08
CA CYS A 233 -7.03 74.57 -34.27
C CYS A 233 -7.77 74.24 -32.96
N THR A 234 -8.30 73.01 -32.86
CA THR A 234 -8.81 72.43 -31.61
C THR A 234 -8.63 70.92 -31.67
N PRO A 235 -7.80 70.29 -30.80
CA PRO A 235 -7.50 68.87 -30.89
C PRO A 235 -8.53 68.01 -30.13
N THR A 236 -8.82 66.82 -30.67
CA THR A 236 -9.44 65.70 -29.93
C THR A 236 -8.89 64.39 -30.51
N PRO A 237 -8.22 63.53 -29.72
CA PRO A 237 -7.48 62.38 -30.26
C PRO A 237 -8.32 61.09 -30.27
N THR A 238 -8.51 60.50 -31.45
CA THR A 238 -8.74 59.05 -31.66
C THR A 238 -8.36 58.72 -33.10
N ALA A 239 -7.58 57.66 -33.32
CA ALA A 239 -7.06 57.30 -34.65
C ALA A 239 -8.01 56.37 -35.42
N THR A 240 -7.87 56.32 -36.75
CA THR A 240 -8.65 55.46 -37.65
C THR A 240 -7.91 55.28 -38.98
N ALA A 241 -8.05 54.10 -39.60
CA ALA A 241 -7.73 53.79 -41.02
C ALA A 241 -6.24 53.79 -41.46
N THR A 242 -5.80 53.16 -42.57
CA THR A 242 -6.28 52.03 -43.43
C THR A 242 -5.16 51.71 -44.45
N PRO A 243 -4.97 50.44 -44.89
CA PRO A 243 -5.21 50.14 -46.31
C PRO A 243 -5.93 48.81 -46.55
N THR A 244 -7.05 48.86 -47.27
CA THR A 244 -7.71 47.70 -47.90
C THR A 244 -6.95 47.32 -49.19
N ALA A 245 -6.91 46.02 -49.50
CA ALA A 245 -6.60 45.53 -50.85
C ALA A 245 -7.82 44.79 -51.41
N THR A 246 -8.05 44.87 -52.74
CA THR A 246 -9.37 44.59 -53.33
C THR A 246 -9.30 43.58 -54.49
N SER A 247 -10.07 42.50 -54.38
CA SER A 247 -10.58 41.69 -55.51
C SER A 247 -11.85 40.95 -55.02
N SER A 248 -13.05 41.34 -55.46
CA SER A 248 -13.68 41.01 -56.76
C SER A 248 -14.33 39.61 -56.74
N PRO A 249 -15.59 39.46 -57.19
CA PRO A 249 -16.42 38.32 -56.80
C PRO A 249 -16.29 37.09 -57.71
N CYS A 250 -16.55 35.92 -57.14
CA CYS A 250 -17.20 34.83 -57.87
C CYS A 250 -18.72 34.98 -57.72
N GLN A 251 -19.44 34.77 -58.80
CA GLN A 251 -20.90 34.71 -58.83
C GLN A 251 -21.33 33.28 -59.18
N ASP A 252 -22.51 32.93 -58.66
CA ASP A 252 -23.43 31.88 -59.11
C ASP A 252 -22.98 30.40 -58.95
N ASP A 253 -23.83 29.68 -58.19
CA ASP A 253 -24.04 28.23 -58.03
C ASP A 253 -23.02 27.34 -57.25
N GLU A 254 -23.64 26.42 -56.49
CA GLU A 254 -23.13 25.33 -55.61
C GLU A 254 -22.42 25.67 -54.27
N GLU A 255 -22.53 24.75 -53.31
CA GLU A 255 -22.30 24.96 -51.87
C GLU A 255 -20.82 24.79 -51.44
N CYS A 256 -20.13 25.90 -51.20
CA CYS A 256 -18.81 25.90 -50.55
C CYS A 256 -18.90 25.65 -49.04
N THR A 257 -19.15 24.40 -48.63
CA THR A 257 -18.88 23.94 -47.25
C THR A 257 -17.37 23.87 -47.04
N PRO A 258 -16.79 24.48 -45.97
CA PRO A 258 -15.36 24.42 -45.73
C PRO A 258 -14.93 23.01 -45.30
N THR A 259 -14.11 22.33 -46.11
CA THR A 259 -13.46 21.08 -45.69
C THR A 259 -12.25 21.39 -44.80
N PRO A 260 -12.11 20.78 -43.59
CA PRO A 260 -10.96 21.02 -42.73
C PRO A 260 -9.65 20.50 -43.35
N THR A 261 -8.66 21.37 -43.47
CA THR A 261 -7.38 21.12 -44.20
C THR A 261 -6.40 20.18 -43.47
N ALA A 262 -6.79 19.59 -42.34
CA ALA A 262 -5.96 18.66 -41.58
C ALA A 262 -6.17 17.22 -42.08
N THR A 263 -5.24 16.72 -42.90
CA THR A 263 -5.20 15.31 -43.32
C THR A 263 -5.10 14.39 -42.10
N PRO A 264 -6.04 13.45 -41.88
CA PRO A 264 -6.00 12.53 -40.75
C PRO A 264 -4.75 11.64 -40.73
N GLY A 265 -4.32 11.27 -39.53
CA GLY A 265 -3.31 10.23 -39.30
C GLY A 265 -3.80 8.81 -39.66
N PRO A 266 -2.91 7.80 -39.61
CA PRO A 266 -3.22 6.42 -40.02
C PRO A 266 -4.19 5.65 -39.10
N ASP A 267 -4.61 6.26 -37.99
CA ASP A 267 -5.59 5.74 -37.02
C ASP A 267 -6.73 6.76 -36.79
N GLU A 268 -6.97 7.66 -37.76
CA GLU A 268 -7.92 8.77 -37.65
C GLU A 268 -8.80 8.90 -38.92
N VAL A 269 -10.02 9.43 -38.78
CA VAL A 269 -10.89 9.79 -39.91
C VAL A 269 -11.81 10.96 -39.56
N TRP A 270 -12.11 11.82 -40.53
CA TRP A 270 -13.23 12.76 -40.41
C TRP A 270 -14.55 12.06 -40.75
N LEU A 271 -15.49 12.06 -39.81
CA LEU A 271 -16.89 11.72 -40.04
C LEU A 271 -17.62 13.00 -40.43
N THR A 272 -18.35 13.02 -41.55
CA THR A 272 -19.16 14.17 -41.96
C THR A 272 -20.66 13.92 -41.73
N PRO A 273 -21.48 14.93 -41.43
CA PRO A 273 -22.92 14.75 -41.27
C PRO A 273 -23.62 14.20 -42.53
N GLY A 274 -23.16 14.61 -43.72
CA GLY A 274 -23.76 14.26 -45.00
C GLY A 274 -23.34 12.89 -45.56
N GLU A 275 -22.12 12.43 -45.28
CA GLU A 275 -21.56 11.20 -45.89
C GLU A 275 -21.27 10.10 -44.86
N GLY A 276 -21.17 10.44 -43.57
CA GLY A 276 -20.68 9.54 -42.53
C GLY A 276 -19.16 9.42 -42.58
N GLY A 277 -18.63 8.20 -42.41
CA GLY A 277 -17.20 7.91 -42.55
C GLY A 277 -16.82 6.50 -42.08
N VAL A 278 -15.67 6.02 -42.53
CA VAL A 278 -15.14 4.70 -42.14
C VAL A 278 -13.72 4.85 -41.58
N LEU A 279 -13.57 4.61 -40.29
CA LEU A 279 -12.26 4.41 -39.66
C LEU A 279 -11.82 2.96 -39.87
N LEU A 280 -10.55 2.78 -40.22
CA LEU A 280 -9.86 1.49 -40.17
C LEU A 280 -8.52 1.71 -39.45
N SER A 281 -8.29 1.00 -38.35
CA SER A 281 -7.04 1.11 -37.60
C SER A 281 -5.83 0.61 -38.41
N ALA A 282 -4.64 1.15 -38.12
CA ALA A 282 -3.39 0.80 -38.78
C ALA A 282 -2.96 -0.67 -38.56
N ASP A 283 -3.50 -1.34 -37.54
CA ASP A 283 -3.34 -2.79 -37.31
C ASP A 283 -4.35 -3.66 -38.08
N GLY A 284 -5.32 -3.03 -38.78
CA GLY A 284 -6.38 -3.69 -39.56
C GLY A 284 -7.44 -4.41 -38.73
N ARG A 285 -7.45 -4.23 -37.39
CA ARG A 285 -8.31 -4.98 -36.48
C ARG A 285 -9.62 -4.29 -36.15
N VAL A 286 -9.62 -2.96 -36.02
CA VAL A 286 -10.80 -2.16 -35.68
C VAL A 286 -11.25 -1.41 -36.91
N GLN A 287 -12.50 -1.63 -37.30
CA GLN A 287 -13.22 -0.83 -38.28
C GLN A 287 -14.43 -0.20 -37.60
N VAL A 288 -14.63 1.11 -37.77
CA VAL A 288 -15.83 1.82 -37.31
C VAL A 288 -16.50 2.44 -38.53
N GLU A 289 -17.74 2.08 -38.81
CA GLU A 289 -18.55 2.63 -39.89
C GLU A 289 -19.66 3.51 -39.32
N ALA A 290 -19.57 4.81 -39.57
CA ALA A 290 -20.59 5.79 -39.28
C ALA A 290 -21.34 6.13 -40.58
N ARG A 291 -22.67 6.23 -40.50
CA ARG A 291 -23.54 6.57 -41.64
C ARG A 291 -23.79 8.08 -41.71
N PRO A 292 -24.30 8.61 -42.83
CA PRO A 292 -24.92 9.93 -42.88
C PRO A 292 -25.89 10.12 -41.70
N GLY A 293 -25.79 11.24 -40.99
CA GLY A 293 -26.56 11.49 -39.76
C GLY A 293 -26.08 10.76 -38.50
N ALA A 294 -24.86 10.22 -38.46
CA ALA A 294 -24.23 9.74 -37.22
C ALA A 294 -23.60 10.85 -36.37
N VAL A 295 -23.30 12.00 -36.99
CA VAL A 295 -22.74 13.20 -36.34
C VAL A 295 -23.45 14.44 -36.85
N SER A 296 -23.62 15.45 -35.99
CA SER A 296 -24.31 16.71 -36.30
C SER A 296 -23.38 17.79 -36.85
N ALA A 297 -22.08 17.67 -36.62
CA ALA A 297 -21.00 18.47 -37.22
C ALA A 297 -19.83 17.57 -37.65
N PRO A 298 -18.90 18.01 -38.53
CA PRO A 298 -17.72 17.23 -38.87
C PRO A 298 -16.92 16.86 -37.62
N THR A 299 -16.62 15.57 -37.48
CA THR A 299 -16.08 14.99 -36.25
C THR A 299 -14.87 14.12 -36.56
N LEU A 300 -13.70 14.44 -35.98
CA LEU A 300 -12.50 13.63 -36.07
C LEU A 300 -12.62 12.44 -35.10
N LEU A 301 -12.76 11.23 -35.63
CA LEU A 301 -12.71 9.99 -34.87
C LEU A 301 -11.27 9.43 -34.88
N ARG A 302 -10.72 9.08 -33.71
CA ARG A 302 -9.38 8.51 -33.51
C ARG A 302 -9.45 7.15 -32.81
N TYR A 303 -8.65 6.19 -33.25
CA TYR A 303 -8.40 4.93 -32.55
C TYR A 303 -7.19 5.01 -31.62
N LEU A 304 -7.31 4.47 -30.41
CA LEU A 304 -6.23 4.35 -29.44
C LEU A 304 -5.90 2.87 -29.18
N PRO A 305 -4.77 2.33 -29.69
CA PRO A 305 -4.33 0.99 -29.34
C PRO A 305 -3.86 0.94 -27.88
N GLN A 306 -4.61 0.24 -27.02
CA GLN A 306 -4.31 0.04 -25.59
C GLN A 306 -4.01 1.33 -24.79
N PRO A 307 -4.98 2.24 -24.60
CA PRO A 307 -4.83 3.38 -23.69
C PRO A 307 -4.50 2.90 -22.27
N ARG A 308 -3.95 3.79 -21.43
CA ARG A 308 -3.70 3.46 -20.02
C ARG A 308 -5.03 3.25 -19.29
N VAL A 309 -5.10 2.17 -18.53
CA VAL A 309 -6.11 1.85 -17.52
C VAL A 309 -5.33 1.42 -16.28
N GLU A 310 -5.76 1.81 -15.08
CA GLU A 310 -4.98 1.54 -13.87
C GLU A 310 -4.95 0.04 -13.51
N GLU A 311 -6.09 -0.65 -13.69
CA GLU A 311 -6.16 -2.11 -13.73
C GLU A 311 -7.00 -2.60 -14.92
N THR A 312 -6.49 -3.58 -15.66
CA THR A 312 -7.28 -4.37 -16.63
C THR A 312 -7.67 -5.72 -16.02
N PRO A 313 -8.97 -6.02 -15.85
CA PRO A 313 -9.41 -7.30 -15.29
C PRO A 313 -8.95 -8.50 -16.12
N ALA A 314 -8.44 -9.55 -15.46
CA ALA A 314 -7.81 -10.71 -16.11
C ALA A 314 -8.77 -11.61 -16.95
N TRP A 315 -10.03 -11.23 -17.12
CA TRP A 315 -11.01 -11.85 -18.02
C TRP A 315 -11.20 -11.08 -19.34
N LEU A 316 -10.69 -9.83 -19.42
CA LEU A 316 -10.51 -9.12 -20.68
C LEU A 316 -9.27 -9.65 -21.39
N THR A 317 -9.47 -10.12 -22.61
CA THR A 317 -8.40 -10.58 -23.50
C THR A 317 -7.59 -9.39 -24.04
N MET A 318 -8.24 -8.24 -24.23
CA MET A 318 -7.60 -6.97 -24.62
C MET A 318 -8.56 -5.78 -24.48
N HIS A 319 -8.02 -4.57 -24.51
CA HIS A 319 -8.75 -3.29 -24.56
C HIS A 319 -8.20 -2.34 -25.64
N PHE A 320 -9.01 -1.37 -26.05
CA PHE A 320 -8.67 -0.28 -26.97
C PHE A 320 -9.58 0.93 -26.74
N GLY A 321 -9.17 2.12 -27.15
CA GLY A 321 -9.99 3.33 -27.08
C GLY A 321 -10.49 3.78 -28.46
N LEU A 322 -11.60 4.50 -28.45
CA LEU A 322 -11.98 5.45 -29.49
C LEU A 322 -12.13 6.83 -28.83
N GLU A 323 -11.62 7.87 -29.47
CA GLU A 323 -11.88 9.28 -29.13
C GLU A 323 -12.61 9.95 -30.30
N ALA A 324 -13.48 10.91 -30.03
CA ALA A 324 -14.08 11.74 -31.07
C ALA A 324 -14.00 13.23 -30.66
N GLN A 325 -13.67 14.10 -31.60
CA GLN A 325 -13.54 15.55 -31.41
C GLN A 325 -14.25 16.31 -32.54
N ASP A 326 -14.91 17.42 -32.24
CA ASP A 326 -15.48 18.31 -33.27
C ASP A 326 -14.39 19.19 -33.92
N GLU A 327 -14.77 20.01 -34.91
CA GLU A 327 -13.87 20.95 -35.59
C GLU A 327 -13.26 22.03 -34.65
N GLN A 328 -13.82 22.20 -33.45
CA GLN A 328 -13.32 23.11 -32.41
C GLN A 328 -12.42 22.39 -31.39
N GLY A 329 -12.25 21.08 -31.51
CA GLY A 329 -11.44 20.24 -30.63
C GLY A 329 -12.15 19.80 -29.34
N ALA A 330 -13.44 20.07 -29.18
CA ALA A 330 -14.20 19.63 -28.01
C ALA A 330 -14.60 18.15 -28.16
N ALA A 331 -14.64 17.42 -27.03
CA ALA A 331 -14.86 15.98 -27.04
C ALA A 331 -16.33 15.61 -27.30
N VAL A 332 -16.57 14.90 -28.40
CA VAL A 332 -17.88 14.33 -28.75
C VAL A 332 -18.07 13.04 -27.96
N THR A 333 -19.06 12.99 -27.06
CA THR A 333 -19.26 11.88 -26.10
C THR A 333 -20.34 10.87 -26.52
N ALA A 334 -21.18 11.24 -27.49
CA ALA A 334 -22.23 10.41 -28.07
C ALA A 334 -22.35 10.65 -29.59
N PHE A 335 -22.93 9.70 -30.31
CA PHE A 335 -23.27 9.82 -31.73
C PHE A 335 -24.77 10.01 -31.91
N GLU A 336 -25.18 10.81 -32.90
CA GLU A 336 -26.60 11.12 -33.22
C GLU A 336 -27.36 9.87 -33.68
N SER A 337 -26.65 8.90 -34.26
CA SER A 337 -27.16 7.55 -34.53
C SER A 337 -26.05 6.50 -34.35
N LEU A 338 -26.45 5.24 -34.17
CA LEU A 338 -25.54 4.15 -33.84
C LEU A 338 -24.51 3.92 -34.96
N VAL A 339 -23.22 3.85 -34.58
CA VAL A 339 -22.12 3.51 -35.49
C VAL A 339 -21.74 2.04 -35.33
N SER A 340 -21.40 1.38 -36.44
CA SER A 340 -21.12 -0.04 -36.47
C SER A 340 -19.63 -0.29 -36.24
N LEU A 341 -19.28 -0.91 -35.12
CA LEU A 341 -17.93 -1.42 -34.86
C LEU A 341 -17.80 -2.85 -35.40
N THR A 342 -16.72 -3.13 -36.12
CA THR A 342 -16.26 -4.49 -36.45
C THR A 342 -14.85 -4.69 -35.91
N TYR A 343 -14.67 -5.71 -35.07
CA TYR A 343 -13.36 -6.19 -34.63
C TYR A 343 -12.98 -7.48 -35.38
N ARG A 344 -11.81 -7.50 -36.04
CA ARG A 344 -11.31 -8.62 -36.85
C ARG A 344 -10.22 -9.40 -36.08
N PHE A 345 -10.45 -10.70 -35.85
CA PHE A 345 -9.53 -11.55 -35.10
C PHE A 345 -8.45 -12.18 -35.98
N ALA A 346 -7.19 -11.84 -35.70
CA ALA A 346 -6.02 -12.39 -36.38
C ALA A 346 -6.05 -13.94 -36.50
N PRO A 347 -5.59 -14.52 -37.62
CA PRO A 347 -5.60 -15.97 -37.81
C PRO A 347 -4.76 -16.69 -36.76
N GLY A 348 -5.26 -17.82 -36.25
CA GLY A 348 -4.60 -18.63 -35.21
C GLY A 348 -5.16 -18.45 -33.79
N ILE A 349 -5.93 -17.39 -33.51
CA ILE A 349 -6.67 -17.28 -32.24
C ILE A 349 -7.82 -18.31 -32.24
N ALA A 350 -7.94 -19.11 -31.18
CA ALA A 350 -9.12 -19.96 -30.94
C ALA A 350 -10.30 -19.07 -30.51
N LEU A 351 -11.42 -19.17 -31.22
CA LEU A 351 -12.60 -18.32 -31.03
C LEU A 351 -13.76 -19.14 -30.47
N THR A 352 -14.61 -18.50 -29.66
CA THR A 352 -15.84 -19.08 -29.11
C THR A 352 -17.00 -18.10 -29.27
N GLU A 353 -18.22 -18.61 -29.39
CA GLU A 353 -19.46 -17.84 -29.41
C GLU A 353 -19.73 -17.08 -28.09
N THR A 354 -18.89 -17.28 -27.08
CA THR A 354 -18.96 -16.62 -25.76
C THR A 354 -18.15 -15.33 -25.67
N ILE A 355 -17.35 -14.96 -26.68
CA ILE A 355 -16.63 -13.68 -26.67
C ILE A 355 -17.66 -12.53 -26.84
N ARG A 356 -17.53 -11.48 -26.03
CA ARG A 356 -18.35 -10.26 -26.08
C ARG A 356 -17.47 -9.02 -26.07
N LEU A 357 -18.04 -7.92 -26.58
CA LEU A 357 -17.51 -6.58 -26.37
C LEU A 357 -18.00 -6.02 -25.03
N PHE A 358 -17.13 -5.23 -24.40
CA PHE A 358 -17.41 -4.49 -23.18
C PHE A 358 -17.01 -3.02 -23.38
N ARG A 359 -17.71 -2.11 -22.72
CA ARG A 359 -17.36 -0.69 -22.57
C ARG A 359 -17.01 -0.44 -21.11
N TRP A 360 -15.96 0.33 -20.86
CA TRP A 360 -15.68 0.88 -19.54
C TRP A 360 -16.64 2.05 -19.27
N GLU A 361 -17.48 1.91 -18.25
CA GLU A 361 -18.33 3.00 -17.78
C GLU A 361 -17.59 3.78 -16.69
N GLY A 362 -17.11 4.97 -17.05
CA GLY A 362 -16.27 5.80 -16.18
C GLY A 362 -16.99 6.28 -14.92
N ALA A 363 -18.31 6.49 -14.97
CA ALA A 363 -19.09 6.90 -13.82
C ALA A 363 -19.37 5.76 -12.81
N ALA A 364 -19.09 4.50 -13.18
CA ALA A 364 -19.41 3.32 -12.39
C ALA A 364 -18.21 2.38 -12.19
N GLU A 365 -17.00 2.78 -12.61
CA GLU A 365 -15.73 2.02 -12.54
C GLU A 365 -15.87 0.54 -12.97
N THR A 366 -16.73 0.27 -13.96
CA THR A 366 -17.12 -1.09 -14.34
C THR A 366 -17.17 -1.30 -15.84
N TRP A 367 -16.80 -2.51 -16.25
CA TRP A 367 -16.90 -2.96 -17.63
C TRP A 367 -18.31 -3.51 -17.90
N GLN A 368 -19.15 -2.70 -18.55
CA GLN A 368 -20.48 -3.12 -18.97
C GLN A 368 -20.39 -3.92 -20.29
N VAL A 369 -21.17 -5.01 -20.39
CA VAL A 369 -21.25 -5.77 -21.64
C VAL A 369 -22.09 -5.00 -22.67
N LEU A 370 -21.59 -4.92 -23.90
CA LEU A 370 -22.35 -4.40 -25.04
C LEU A 370 -23.02 -5.53 -25.80
N ASP A 371 -24.14 -5.25 -26.46
CA ASP A 371 -24.72 -6.20 -27.39
C ASP A 371 -23.80 -6.34 -28.62
N SER A 372 -23.36 -7.57 -28.88
CA SER A 372 -22.31 -7.85 -29.84
C SER A 372 -22.42 -9.28 -30.39
N GLU A 373 -22.45 -9.40 -31.71
CA GLU A 373 -22.54 -10.68 -32.43
C GLU A 373 -21.14 -11.19 -32.77
N MET A 374 -20.91 -12.49 -32.57
CA MET A 374 -19.59 -13.12 -32.72
C MET A 374 -19.60 -14.13 -33.88
N ASP A 375 -19.17 -13.68 -35.05
CA ASP A 375 -18.97 -14.53 -36.22
C ASP A 375 -17.64 -15.30 -36.11
N VAL A 376 -17.73 -16.50 -35.57
CA VAL A 376 -16.61 -17.44 -35.40
C VAL A 376 -16.00 -17.88 -36.74
N VAL A 377 -16.77 -17.87 -37.83
CA VAL A 377 -16.37 -18.38 -39.15
C VAL A 377 -15.65 -17.30 -39.97
N GLY A 378 -16.23 -16.11 -40.09
CA GLY A 378 -15.58 -14.91 -40.65
C GLY A 378 -14.53 -14.30 -39.72
N ARG A 379 -14.41 -14.79 -38.49
CA ARG A 379 -13.44 -14.38 -37.46
C ARG A 379 -13.56 -12.91 -37.09
N GLN A 380 -14.78 -12.46 -36.85
CA GLN A 380 -15.09 -11.07 -36.54
C GLN A 380 -16.16 -10.97 -35.45
N LEU A 381 -16.08 -9.91 -34.64
CA LEU A 381 -17.15 -9.50 -33.73
C LEU A 381 -17.70 -8.17 -34.23
N THR A 382 -19.03 -8.03 -34.26
CA THR A 382 -19.72 -6.78 -34.59
C THR A 382 -20.50 -6.26 -33.40
N ALA A 383 -20.59 -4.94 -33.25
CA ALA A 383 -21.37 -4.28 -32.20
C ALA A 383 -21.86 -2.91 -32.69
N GLN A 384 -22.91 -2.38 -32.06
CA GLN A 384 -23.40 -1.02 -32.31
C GLN A 384 -23.00 -0.11 -31.16
N LEU A 385 -22.39 1.04 -31.46
CA LEU A 385 -21.90 2.00 -30.48
C LEU A 385 -22.73 3.28 -30.51
N ASN A 386 -23.11 3.79 -29.34
CA ASN A 386 -23.81 5.08 -29.18
C ASN A 386 -22.87 6.26 -28.88
N GLY A 387 -21.56 6.02 -28.86
CA GLY A 387 -20.53 7.02 -28.59
C GLY A 387 -19.13 6.39 -28.54
N PRO A 388 -18.05 7.20 -28.53
CA PRO A 388 -16.69 6.75 -28.31
C PRO A 388 -16.42 6.35 -26.84
N GLY A 389 -15.19 6.01 -26.50
CA GLY A 389 -14.77 5.63 -25.15
C GLY A 389 -13.79 4.46 -25.13
N LEU A 390 -13.61 3.86 -23.96
CA LEU A 390 -12.75 2.71 -23.73
C LEU A 390 -13.56 1.41 -23.88
N PHE A 391 -13.09 0.52 -24.76
CA PHE A 391 -13.71 -0.76 -25.09
C PHE A 391 -12.75 -1.93 -24.86
N GLY A 392 -13.28 -3.15 -24.77
CA GLY A 392 -12.48 -4.35 -24.64
C GLY A 392 -13.22 -5.63 -24.95
N LEU A 393 -12.46 -6.69 -25.22
CA LEU A 393 -12.98 -8.00 -25.61
C LEU A 393 -12.71 -9.00 -24.48
N GLY A 394 -13.74 -9.72 -24.05
CA GLY A 394 -13.63 -10.72 -22.99
C GLY A 394 -14.65 -11.83 -23.16
N VAL A 395 -14.62 -12.81 -22.27
CA VAL A 395 -15.73 -13.75 -22.06
C VAL A 395 -16.48 -13.26 -20.82
N PRO A 396 -17.82 -13.11 -20.84
CA PRO A 396 -18.57 -12.65 -19.69
C PRO A 396 -18.39 -13.65 -18.55
N ALA A 397 -17.75 -13.20 -17.48
CA ALA A 397 -17.46 -14.06 -16.34
C ALA A 397 -18.75 -14.41 -15.60
N SER A 398 -19.09 -15.70 -15.56
CA SER A 398 -20.09 -16.25 -14.66
C SER A 398 -19.58 -16.21 -13.21
N LEU A 399 -19.64 -15.02 -12.60
CA LEU A 399 -19.46 -14.72 -11.17
C LEU A 399 -18.35 -15.53 -10.46
N SER A 400 -17.16 -15.61 -11.07
CA SER A 400 -16.04 -16.46 -10.59
C SER A 400 -14.65 -15.79 -10.62
N TYR A 401 -14.58 -14.46 -10.64
CA TYR A 401 -13.35 -13.71 -10.38
C TYR A 401 -13.44 -12.77 -9.17
N GLY A 402 -14.67 -12.42 -8.73
CA GLY A 402 -14.88 -11.52 -7.61
C GLY A 402 -14.61 -12.13 -6.23
N ALA A 403 -14.67 -13.46 -6.05
CA ALA A 403 -14.63 -14.06 -4.71
C ALA A 403 -13.28 -14.00 -3.98
N GLN A 404 -12.20 -13.50 -4.60
CA GLN A 404 -10.95 -13.10 -3.91
C GLN A 404 -10.82 -11.58 -3.72
N HIS A 405 -11.70 -10.77 -4.33
CA HIS A 405 -11.64 -9.30 -4.35
C HIS A 405 -12.91 -8.62 -3.79
N LEU A 406 -13.94 -9.38 -3.39
CA LEU A 406 -15.06 -8.86 -2.64
C LEU A 406 -14.56 -8.27 -1.30
N PRO A 407 -14.90 -7.02 -0.95
CA PRO A 407 -14.40 -6.36 0.27
C PRO A 407 -14.71 -7.10 1.58
N THR A 408 -15.64 -8.06 1.57
CA THR A 408 -15.99 -8.92 2.70
C THR A 408 -14.95 -10.01 2.98
N VAL A 409 -14.27 -10.53 1.96
CA VAL A 409 -13.33 -11.68 2.07
C VAL A 409 -11.87 -11.28 1.83
N HIS A 410 -11.61 -9.98 1.71
CA HIS A 410 -10.27 -9.42 1.57
C HIS A 410 -9.42 -9.70 2.82
N GLY A 411 -8.27 -10.34 2.64
CA GLY A 411 -7.33 -10.69 3.71
C GLY A 411 -7.15 -12.18 3.95
N PHE A 412 -8.02 -13.06 3.43
CA PHE A 412 -7.80 -14.51 3.41
C PHE A 412 -6.88 -14.90 2.25
N VAL A 413 -5.70 -15.50 2.54
CA VAL A 413 -4.69 -15.83 1.51
C VAL A 413 -4.12 -17.23 1.74
N THR A 414 -3.60 -17.83 0.67
CA THR A 414 -2.65 -18.96 0.73
C THR A 414 -1.38 -18.56 -0.02
N ASP A 415 -0.22 -18.57 0.65
CA ASP A 415 1.09 -18.51 -0.02
C ASP A 415 1.38 -19.87 -0.65
N GLU A 416 1.38 -19.94 -1.97
CA GLU A 416 1.67 -21.16 -2.73
C GLU A 416 3.12 -21.66 -2.53
N TRP A 417 4.12 -20.78 -2.44
CA TRP A 417 5.52 -21.23 -2.34
C TRP A 417 5.79 -21.98 -1.03
N SER A 418 5.24 -21.50 0.08
CA SER A 418 5.36 -22.18 1.38
C SER A 418 4.19 -23.13 1.68
N GLY A 419 3.09 -23.02 0.94
CA GLY A 419 1.82 -23.73 1.15
C GLY A 419 1.10 -23.33 2.43
N ASN A 420 1.31 -22.12 2.95
CA ASN A 420 0.72 -21.64 4.19
C ASN A 420 -0.56 -20.84 3.96
N SER A 421 -1.54 -21.03 4.83
CA SER A 421 -2.68 -20.11 5.00
C SER A 421 -2.22 -18.89 5.80
N SER A 422 -2.65 -17.70 5.39
CA SER A 422 -2.53 -16.47 6.18
C SER A 422 -3.83 -15.68 6.18
N LEU A 423 -4.04 -14.93 7.25
CA LEU A 423 -5.19 -14.04 7.41
C LEU A 423 -4.75 -12.76 8.11
N GLY A 424 -5.06 -11.59 7.55
CA GLY A 424 -4.90 -10.29 8.22
C GLY A 424 -6.25 -9.66 8.57
N TYR A 425 -6.48 -9.38 9.86
CA TYR A 425 -7.52 -8.46 10.32
C TYR A 425 -6.88 -7.07 10.55
N PRO A 426 -7.09 -6.09 9.65
CA PRO A 426 -6.56 -4.74 9.83
C PRO A 426 -7.25 -4.03 11.00
N LEU A 427 -6.48 -3.25 11.76
CA LEU A 427 -7.05 -2.33 12.75
C LEU A 427 -7.34 -1.00 12.04
N ALA A 428 -8.59 -0.56 12.02
CA ALA A 428 -8.91 0.80 11.61
C ALA A 428 -8.34 1.78 12.67
N LEU A 429 -7.40 2.61 12.22
CA LEU A 429 -6.75 3.64 13.01
C LEU A 429 -6.96 4.99 12.33
N PRO A 430 -7.23 6.09 13.07
CA PRO A 430 -7.24 7.42 12.48
C PRO A 430 -5.82 7.79 11.98
N PRO A 431 -5.70 8.57 10.89
CA PRO A 431 -4.40 9.05 10.43
C PRO A 431 -3.72 9.90 11.51
N GLY A 432 -2.40 9.72 11.66
CA GLY A 432 -1.60 10.60 12.50
C GLY A 432 -1.30 11.93 11.81
N PRO A 433 -0.66 12.88 12.53
CA PRO A 433 -0.27 14.18 11.99
C PRO A 433 0.58 14.05 10.72
N GLY A 434 0.31 14.86 9.70
CA GLY A 434 0.98 14.76 8.40
C GLY A 434 0.71 13.46 7.62
N GLY A 435 -0.29 12.67 8.03
CA GLY A 435 -0.55 11.33 7.47
C GLY A 435 0.33 10.23 8.07
N LEU A 436 1.20 10.54 9.05
CA LEU A 436 2.12 9.59 9.66
C LEU A 436 1.37 8.47 10.41
N GLY A 437 1.31 7.28 9.83
CA GLY A 437 0.56 6.12 10.34
C GLY A 437 1.44 4.90 10.68
N LEU A 438 0.84 3.92 11.37
CA LEU A 438 1.33 2.54 11.40
C LEU A 438 0.23 1.63 10.85
N ASN A 439 0.57 0.74 9.93
CA ASN A 439 -0.38 -0.25 9.39
C ASN A 439 -0.44 -1.47 10.33
N LEU A 440 -1.21 -1.34 11.42
CA LEU A 440 -1.35 -2.39 12.42
C LEU A 440 -2.45 -3.39 12.02
N SER A 441 -2.17 -4.68 12.21
CA SER A 441 -3.14 -5.75 11.98
C SER A 441 -2.93 -6.90 12.96
N LEU A 442 -4.00 -7.63 13.28
CA LEU A 442 -3.89 -8.95 13.89
C LEU A 442 -3.76 -9.95 12.75
N GLY A 443 -2.61 -10.62 12.65
CA GLY A 443 -2.29 -11.53 11.56
C GLY A 443 -2.16 -12.96 12.03
N TYR A 444 -2.81 -13.91 11.35
CA TYR A 444 -2.58 -15.35 11.48
C TYR A 444 -1.67 -15.87 10.37
N SER A 445 -0.79 -16.82 10.70
CA SER A 445 -0.04 -17.62 9.73
C SER A 445 0.14 -19.05 10.22
N SER A 446 -0.17 -20.03 9.35
CA SER A 446 0.16 -21.44 9.62
C SER A 446 1.67 -21.70 9.65
N GLU A 447 2.53 -20.79 9.15
CA GLU A 447 3.97 -20.96 9.28
C GLU A 447 4.42 -20.80 10.73
N GLY A 448 3.77 -19.91 11.50
CA GLY A 448 4.03 -19.82 12.95
C GLY A 448 3.81 -21.17 13.63
N VAL A 449 2.73 -21.87 13.27
CA VAL A 449 2.41 -23.22 13.77
C VAL A 449 3.39 -24.29 13.25
N ASN A 450 3.76 -24.26 11.97
CA ASN A 450 4.72 -25.19 11.38
C ASN A 450 6.12 -25.02 11.98
N SER A 451 6.61 -23.79 12.12
CA SER A 451 7.92 -23.45 12.70
C SER A 451 8.00 -23.75 14.20
N ILE A 452 6.90 -23.57 14.96
CA ILE A 452 6.85 -23.94 16.39
C ILE A 452 7.14 -25.43 16.64
N ARG A 453 6.92 -26.31 15.65
CA ARG A 453 7.25 -27.74 15.77
C ARG A 453 8.74 -27.98 16.04
N GLN A 454 9.64 -27.11 15.55
CA GLN A 454 10.98 -27.52 15.14
C GLN A 454 12.08 -27.39 16.22
N GLY A 455 11.91 -26.60 17.28
CA GLY A 455 12.99 -26.41 18.27
C GLY A 455 12.63 -25.67 19.57
N LEU A 456 13.55 -25.74 20.53
CA LEU A 456 13.40 -25.36 21.94
C LEU A 456 12.88 -23.94 22.20
N SER A 457 12.23 -23.75 23.36
CA SER A 457 11.80 -22.47 23.93
C SER A 457 12.69 -21.95 25.06
N SER A 458 13.68 -22.75 25.47
CA SER A 458 14.62 -22.47 26.55
C SER A 458 15.99 -22.11 25.98
N TYR A 459 16.71 -21.28 26.73
CA TYR A 459 18.15 -21.09 26.56
C TYR A 459 18.88 -21.63 27.79
N ASP A 460 19.78 -22.60 27.57
CA ASP A 460 20.45 -23.35 28.62
C ASP A 460 21.75 -22.64 29.04
N ILE A 461 21.86 -22.28 30.34
CA ILE A 461 23.08 -21.64 30.89
C ILE A 461 24.13 -22.72 31.28
N THR A 462 23.82 -24.00 31.12
CA THR A 462 24.55 -25.15 31.68
C THR A 462 25.40 -25.93 30.68
N ALA A 463 26.65 -25.52 30.45
CA ALA A 463 27.70 -26.44 30.02
C ALA A 463 28.16 -27.29 31.23
N THR A 464 28.02 -28.62 31.14
CA THR A 464 28.39 -29.54 32.23
C THR A 464 29.88 -29.87 32.22
N VAL A 465 30.65 -29.23 33.11
CA VAL A 465 32.03 -29.65 33.44
C VAL A 465 31.97 -30.49 34.71
N GLY A 466 31.86 -31.81 34.56
CA GLY A 466 31.71 -32.75 35.67
C GLY A 466 32.98 -32.81 36.56
N PRO A 467 32.88 -32.58 37.88
CA PRO A 467 34.04 -32.44 38.76
C PRO A 467 34.57 -33.78 39.32
N THR A 468 35.07 -34.66 38.46
CA THR A 468 35.87 -35.84 38.88
C THR A 468 37.04 -36.12 37.96
N SER A 469 38.25 -36.21 38.53
CA SER A 469 39.51 -36.39 37.82
C SER A 469 39.83 -37.85 37.47
N ILE A 470 40.05 -38.15 36.19
CA ILE A 470 40.88 -39.27 35.74
C ILE A 470 41.81 -38.77 34.62
N PRO A 471 43.15 -38.73 34.81
CA PRO A 471 44.08 -38.41 33.73
C PRO A 471 44.17 -39.59 32.75
N GLY A 472 43.77 -39.39 31.50
CA GLY A 472 44.03 -40.35 30.41
C GLY A 472 42.89 -40.50 29.39
N ASN A 473 41.63 -40.41 29.82
CA ASN A 473 40.48 -40.34 28.90
C ASN A 473 40.03 -38.90 28.76
N THR A 474 40.14 -38.33 27.56
CA THR A 474 39.45 -37.09 27.20
C THR A 474 37.95 -37.40 27.11
N PRO A 475 37.09 -36.87 27.99
CA PRO A 475 35.66 -36.99 27.78
C PRO A 475 35.28 -35.97 26.70
N THR A 476 35.07 -36.44 25.46
CA THR A 476 34.37 -35.62 24.47
C THR A 476 33.02 -35.23 25.07
N PRO A 477 32.70 -33.93 25.21
CA PRO A 477 31.42 -33.52 25.73
C PRO A 477 30.35 -33.78 24.66
N THR A 478 29.83 -35.01 24.64
CA THR A 478 28.62 -35.33 23.88
C THR A 478 27.42 -34.71 24.61
N ALA A 479 27.30 -33.39 24.49
CA ALA A 479 25.98 -32.77 24.42
C ALA A 479 25.22 -33.57 23.36
N THR A 480 24.26 -34.38 23.81
CA THR A 480 23.36 -35.09 22.90
C THR A 480 22.26 -34.10 22.62
N PRO A 481 22.13 -33.56 21.38
CA PRO A 481 21.06 -32.63 21.10
C PRO A 481 19.74 -33.35 21.40
N GLN A 482 18.85 -32.72 22.18
CA GLN A 482 17.45 -33.11 22.08
C GLN A 482 17.01 -32.69 20.68
N HIS A 483 17.04 -33.66 19.78
CA HIS A 483 16.95 -33.47 18.33
C HIS A 483 15.84 -32.48 17.97
N VAL A 484 16.13 -31.59 16.98
CA VAL A 484 15.11 -30.94 16.15
C VAL A 484 13.98 -31.93 15.93
N ASN A 485 12.74 -31.53 16.22
CA ASN A 485 11.64 -32.43 16.62
C ASN A 485 11.16 -33.35 15.46
N GLN A 486 11.98 -34.36 15.16
CA GLN A 486 11.96 -35.19 13.95
C GLN A 486 10.99 -36.37 14.02
N ASP A 487 10.53 -36.71 15.23
CA ASP A 487 9.75 -37.91 15.47
C ASP A 487 8.35 -37.58 15.98
N ALA A 488 7.36 -38.28 15.43
CA ALA A 488 5.95 -38.06 15.76
C ALA A 488 5.64 -38.46 17.22
N LEU A 489 6.45 -39.34 17.80
CA LEU A 489 6.39 -39.69 19.23
C LEU A 489 6.81 -38.54 20.16
N ASN A 490 7.61 -37.58 19.70
CA ASN A 490 8.00 -36.40 20.48
C ASN A 490 7.05 -35.20 20.26
N ALA A 491 6.13 -35.27 19.29
CA ALA A 491 5.09 -34.27 19.09
C ALA A 491 4.03 -34.23 20.23
N ILE A 492 4.16 -35.10 21.23
CA ILE A 492 3.34 -35.12 22.46
C ILE A 492 3.73 -34.04 23.49
N THR A 493 4.88 -33.38 23.35
CA THR A 493 5.34 -32.35 24.29
C THR A 493 4.89 -30.95 23.86
N PHE A 494 4.20 -30.24 24.76
CA PHE A 494 3.89 -28.82 24.61
C PHE A 494 5.17 -28.01 24.81
N ASN A 495 5.77 -27.52 23.73
CA ASN A 495 7.14 -26.97 23.75
C ASN A 495 7.25 -25.46 23.60
N ARG A 496 6.21 -24.74 23.16
CA ARG A 496 6.19 -23.28 23.06
C ARG A 496 4.81 -22.74 23.38
N GLN A 497 4.75 -21.61 24.07
CA GLN A 497 3.50 -20.89 24.29
C GLN A 497 2.98 -20.27 22.98
N ALA A 498 1.67 -20.08 22.88
CA ALA A 498 1.07 -19.19 21.87
C ALA A 498 1.50 -17.72 22.08
N SER A 499 1.27 -16.83 21.11
CA SER A 499 1.43 -15.39 21.35
C SER A 499 0.40 -14.87 22.37
N PHE A 500 0.51 -13.61 22.78
CA PHE A 500 -0.51 -12.95 23.61
C PHE A 500 -1.85 -12.75 22.86
N VAL A 501 -1.89 -12.88 21.53
CA VAL A 501 -3.10 -12.84 20.71
C VAL A 501 -3.72 -14.23 20.58
N GLY A 502 -2.89 -15.26 20.39
CA GLY A 502 -3.33 -16.65 20.24
C GLY A 502 -2.41 -17.46 19.32
N TRP A 503 -2.75 -18.73 19.12
CA TRP A 503 -1.97 -19.68 18.35
C TRP A 503 -1.98 -19.39 16.85
N GLY A 504 -0.78 -19.29 16.27
CA GLY A 504 -0.55 -18.82 14.91
C GLY A 504 -0.80 -17.32 14.69
N TRP A 505 -1.30 -16.57 15.69
CA TRP A 505 -1.60 -15.14 15.58
C TRP A 505 -0.45 -14.26 16.12
N SER A 506 -0.28 -13.08 15.53
CA SER A 506 0.62 -12.01 15.94
C SER A 506 -0.04 -10.63 15.80
N LEU A 507 0.51 -9.63 16.49
CA LEU A 507 0.28 -8.22 16.15
C LEU A 507 1.35 -7.80 15.13
N ASN A 508 0.91 -7.45 13.93
CA ASN A 508 1.75 -7.01 12.83
C ASN A 508 1.78 -5.47 12.75
N GLY A 509 2.75 -4.92 12.03
CA GLY A 509 2.93 -3.47 11.84
C GLY A 509 3.84 -2.79 12.87
N LEU A 510 4.15 -3.46 13.98
CA LEU A 510 5.29 -3.11 14.83
C LEU A 510 6.56 -3.82 14.34
N GLY A 511 7.66 -3.08 14.26
CA GLY A 511 8.96 -3.62 13.88
C GLY A 511 9.79 -4.10 15.08
N GLN A 512 10.76 -4.96 14.83
CA GLN A 512 11.77 -5.37 15.81
C GLN A 512 13.10 -5.76 15.13
N VAL A 513 14.21 -5.53 15.81
CA VAL A 513 15.49 -6.20 15.54
C VAL A 513 15.59 -7.42 16.46
N THR A 514 15.72 -8.61 15.88
CA THR A 514 15.82 -9.90 16.60
C THR A 514 17.25 -10.42 16.48
N ILE A 515 17.86 -10.85 17.57
CA ILE A 515 19.23 -11.36 17.62
C ILE A 515 19.19 -12.87 17.90
N ALA A 516 19.62 -13.65 16.92
CA ALA A 516 19.77 -15.09 17.05
C ALA A 516 21.09 -15.42 17.77
N LEU A 517 21.01 -16.22 18.82
CA LEU A 517 22.14 -16.65 19.64
C LEU A 517 22.49 -18.10 19.29
N ALA A 518 23.76 -18.37 19.01
CA ALA A 518 24.27 -19.73 18.87
C ALA A 518 24.35 -20.44 20.22
N HIS A 519 24.52 -21.77 20.19
CA HIS A 519 24.89 -22.56 21.35
C HIS A 519 26.13 -21.95 22.06
N GLY A 520 26.11 -21.91 23.39
CA GLY A 520 27.11 -21.17 24.18
C GLY A 520 26.92 -19.64 24.25
N GLY A 521 25.87 -19.08 23.63
CA GLY A 521 25.47 -17.68 23.78
C GLY A 521 26.22 -16.67 22.92
N THR A 522 26.91 -17.15 21.89
CA THR A 522 27.60 -16.28 20.91
C THR A 522 26.58 -15.76 19.90
N PRO A 523 26.46 -14.45 19.63
CA PRO A 523 25.53 -13.93 18.63
C PRO A 523 25.85 -14.48 17.23
N ALA A 524 24.87 -15.12 16.59
CA ALA A 524 25.02 -15.77 15.30
C ALA A 524 24.59 -14.88 14.14
N LYS A 525 23.40 -14.27 14.26
CA LYS A 525 22.76 -13.40 13.26
C LYS A 525 21.87 -12.36 13.94
N ALA A 526 21.54 -11.30 13.21
CA ALA A 526 20.43 -10.42 13.56
C ALA A 526 19.49 -10.27 12.37
N TYR A 527 18.24 -9.90 12.65
CA TYR A 527 17.18 -9.75 11.67
C TYR A 527 16.38 -8.48 11.97
N LEU A 528 16.25 -7.60 10.98
CA LEU A 528 15.39 -6.42 11.03
C LEU A 528 14.04 -6.76 10.42
N GLY A 529 12.96 -6.61 11.18
CA GLY A 529 11.60 -6.49 10.66
C GLY A 529 11.08 -5.07 10.89
N TYR A 530 10.56 -4.42 9.85
CA TYR A 530 9.88 -3.11 9.95
C TYR A 530 8.84 -2.95 8.82
N ALA A 531 8.19 -1.80 8.74
CA ALA A 531 7.14 -1.54 7.73
C ALA A 531 7.59 -1.77 6.27
N GLY A 532 8.88 -1.55 5.96
CA GLY A 532 9.45 -1.81 4.63
C GLY A 532 10.03 -3.21 4.41
N GLY A 533 9.78 -4.17 5.31
CA GLY A 533 10.10 -5.59 5.12
C GLY A 533 10.93 -6.24 6.22
N GLY A 534 11.30 -7.52 5.98
CA GLY A 534 12.10 -8.35 6.87
C GLY A 534 13.41 -8.81 6.20
N PHE A 535 14.55 -8.63 6.88
CA PHE A 535 15.87 -8.89 6.32
C PHE A 535 16.86 -9.43 7.37
N GLU A 536 17.86 -10.21 6.96
CA GLU A 536 19.04 -10.49 7.78
C GLU A 536 19.94 -9.24 7.84
N LEU A 537 20.61 -9.00 8.97
CA LEU A 537 21.53 -7.88 9.17
C LEU A 537 22.98 -8.36 9.14
N LYS A 538 23.82 -7.66 8.38
CA LYS A 538 25.26 -7.94 8.26
C LYS A 538 26.09 -6.70 8.54
N GLN A 539 27.15 -6.88 9.33
CA GLN A 539 28.18 -5.88 9.56
C GLN A 539 29.26 -5.97 8.49
N THR A 540 29.71 -4.83 7.99
CA THR A 540 30.76 -4.70 6.98
C THR A 540 31.75 -3.59 7.35
N THR A 541 32.77 -3.37 6.52
CA THR A 541 33.68 -2.21 6.62
C THR A 541 32.96 -0.87 6.60
N ASP A 542 31.79 -0.82 5.94
CA ASP A 542 31.02 0.39 5.71
C ASP A 542 29.92 0.60 6.78
N GLY A 543 29.84 -0.31 7.77
CA GLY A 543 28.81 -0.34 8.79
C GLY A 543 27.79 -1.49 8.60
N TRP A 544 26.61 -1.31 9.18
CA TRP A 544 25.51 -2.28 9.13
C TRP A 544 24.64 -2.11 7.87
N GLN A 545 24.24 -3.22 7.26
CA GLN A 545 23.33 -3.26 6.11
C GLN A 545 22.47 -4.53 6.11
N THR A 546 21.44 -4.58 5.25
CA THR A 546 20.56 -5.74 5.12
C THR A 546 21.07 -6.76 4.09
N GLU A 547 20.64 -8.02 4.24
CA GLU A 547 20.77 -9.12 3.28
C GLU A 547 19.35 -9.68 2.98
N PRO A 548 18.87 -9.62 1.72
CA PRO A 548 19.41 -8.80 0.63
C PRO A 548 19.40 -7.31 0.98
N GLN A 549 20.23 -6.51 0.30
CA GLN A 549 20.30 -5.07 0.54
C GLN A 549 18.99 -4.38 0.09
N SER A 550 18.50 -3.46 0.93
CA SER A 550 17.18 -2.80 0.84
C SER A 550 17.26 -1.27 0.79
N PHE A 551 18.47 -0.72 0.71
CA PHE A 551 18.77 0.73 0.70
C PHE A 551 18.45 1.50 1.97
N VAL A 552 17.94 0.84 3.03
CA VAL A 552 17.86 1.47 4.34
C VAL A 552 19.27 1.79 4.85
N ARG A 553 19.44 2.97 5.43
CA ARG A 553 20.65 3.29 6.21
C ARG A 553 20.47 2.76 7.61
N ILE A 554 21.46 2.03 8.14
CA ILE A 554 21.43 1.50 9.51
C ILE A 554 22.53 2.15 10.36
N GLY A 555 22.11 2.74 11.48
CA GLY A 555 22.97 3.21 12.56
C GLY A 555 22.90 2.26 13.74
N HIS A 556 24.02 1.62 14.06
CA HIS A 556 24.22 0.89 15.31
C HIS A 556 25.71 0.89 15.65
N VAL A 557 26.06 1.03 16.92
CA VAL A 557 27.44 1.25 17.38
C VAL A 557 27.99 -0.01 18.04
N GLY A 558 29.08 -0.55 17.50
CA GLY A 558 29.75 -1.75 18.03
C GLY A 558 29.20 -3.05 17.46
N ASN A 559 29.23 -4.11 18.28
CA ASN A 559 28.83 -5.46 17.91
C ASN A 559 27.31 -5.63 17.98
N MET A 560 26.81 -6.67 17.30
CA MET A 560 25.40 -7.06 17.22
C MET A 560 24.68 -7.21 18.56
N ASP A 561 25.40 -7.63 19.61
CA ASP A 561 24.91 -7.79 20.99
C ASP A 561 25.20 -6.60 21.91
N SER A 562 25.65 -5.47 21.36
CA SER A 562 25.74 -4.24 22.14
C SER A 562 24.33 -3.77 22.52
N GLY A 563 24.19 -3.22 23.72
CA GLY A 563 22.93 -2.61 24.14
C GLY A 563 22.64 -1.25 23.49
N ASN A 564 23.41 -0.81 22.49
CA ASN A 564 23.10 0.44 21.80
C ASN A 564 21.81 0.28 20.98
N LYS A 565 21.01 1.34 20.89
CA LYS A 565 19.81 1.35 20.05
C LYS A 565 20.15 1.08 18.57
N TRP A 566 19.19 0.55 17.83
CA TRP A 566 19.27 0.50 16.36
C TRP A 566 18.47 1.67 15.79
N GLU A 567 19.04 2.35 14.81
CA GLU A 567 18.39 3.43 14.07
C GLU A 567 18.38 3.06 12.59
N VAL A 568 17.22 3.10 11.95
CA VAL A 568 17.03 2.74 10.54
C VAL A 568 16.35 3.90 9.83
N TRP A 569 16.94 4.40 8.74
CA TRP A 569 16.30 5.38 7.87
C TRP A 569 15.88 4.68 6.58
N SER A 570 14.60 4.75 6.23
CA SER A 570 14.08 4.30 4.94
C SER A 570 14.39 5.32 3.82
N PRO A 571 14.23 4.95 2.53
CA PRO A 571 14.60 5.83 1.39
C PRO A 571 13.82 7.14 1.29
N ASP A 572 12.67 7.25 1.95
CA ASP A 572 11.86 8.47 2.12
C ASP A 572 12.43 9.45 3.16
N GLY A 573 13.42 9.02 3.95
CA GLY A 573 14.02 9.78 5.04
C GLY A 573 13.42 9.50 6.42
N THR A 574 12.31 8.75 6.51
CA THR A 574 11.66 8.40 7.79
C THR A 574 12.60 7.56 8.65
N LYS A 575 12.76 7.95 9.92
CA LYS A 575 13.62 7.29 10.89
C LYS A 575 12.81 6.39 11.81
N TYR A 576 13.25 5.15 11.96
CA TYR A 576 12.76 4.16 12.92
C TYR A 576 13.85 3.91 13.97
N THR A 577 13.48 3.87 15.25
CA THR A 577 14.41 3.61 16.36
C THR A 577 13.93 2.41 17.18
N PHE A 578 14.83 1.50 17.53
CA PHE A 578 14.52 0.23 18.18
C PHE A 578 15.33 0.04 19.46
N GLY A 579 14.63 -0.17 20.58
CA GLY A 579 15.16 -0.50 21.92
C GLY A 579 16.40 0.29 22.37
N GLY A 580 17.32 -0.43 23.02
CA GLY A 580 18.64 0.03 23.43
C GLY A 580 18.75 0.57 24.85
N PHE A 581 19.95 0.98 25.24
CA PHE A 581 20.25 1.68 26.48
C PHE A 581 19.71 3.12 26.45
N SER A 582 19.48 3.68 27.64
CA SER A 582 19.25 5.11 27.82
C SER A 582 20.40 5.94 27.22
N ASP A 583 20.06 7.07 26.58
CA ASP A 583 21.04 8.04 26.09
C ASP A 583 21.84 8.73 27.24
N THR A 584 21.54 8.39 28.50
CA THR A 584 22.17 8.95 29.70
C THR A 584 22.63 7.91 30.74
N THR A 585 22.20 6.65 30.66
CA THR A 585 22.57 5.57 31.61
C THR A 585 22.76 4.24 30.89
N THR A 586 23.52 3.30 31.48
CA THR A 586 23.68 1.93 30.91
C THR A 586 22.50 1.01 31.26
N GLU A 587 21.31 1.58 31.45
CA GLU A 587 20.07 0.86 31.76
C GLU A 587 19.29 0.62 30.47
N TRP A 588 18.66 -0.54 30.34
CA TRP A 588 17.84 -0.90 29.19
C TRP A 588 16.56 -0.07 29.15
N ASN A 589 16.31 0.59 28.02
CA ASN A 589 15.05 1.28 27.78
C ASN A 589 13.91 0.30 27.50
N ASN A 590 12.69 0.84 27.65
CA ASN A 590 11.51 0.50 26.87
C ASN A 590 11.83 -0.12 25.49
N GLY A 591 11.11 -1.17 25.10
CA GLY A 591 11.32 -1.87 23.83
C GLY A 591 12.46 -2.91 23.83
N SER A 592 13.29 -2.98 24.86
CA SER A 592 14.41 -3.95 24.92
C SER A 592 14.01 -5.23 25.68
N ALA A 593 14.28 -6.40 25.10
CA ALA A 593 14.25 -7.68 25.81
C ALA A 593 15.67 -8.28 25.87
N TRP A 594 16.11 -8.64 27.07
CA TRP A 594 17.45 -9.16 27.34
C TRP A 594 17.44 -10.50 28.08
N ILE A 595 18.53 -11.24 27.88
CA ILE A 595 18.88 -12.50 28.53
C ILE A 595 20.10 -12.34 29.44
N ARG A 596 20.47 -13.38 30.19
CA ARG A 596 21.64 -13.44 31.08
C ARG A 596 22.77 -14.31 30.51
N THR A 597 23.99 -13.83 30.64
CA THR A 597 25.19 -14.65 30.47
C THR A 597 25.51 -15.42 31.76
N ARG A 598 26.37 -16.43 31.69
CA ARG A 598 26.77 -17.26 32.84
C ARG A 598 27.32 -16.47 34.03
N ASN A 599 27.90 -15.31 33.78
CA ASN A 599 28.43 -14.35 34.76
C ASN A 599 27.39 -13.26 35.16
N CYS A 600 26.10 -13.50 34.89
CA CYS A 600 24.99 -12.57 35.14
C CYS A 600 25.04 -11.23 34.39
N GLY A 601 25.94 -11.05 33.41
CA GLY A 601 25.88 -9.93 32.47
C GLY A 601 24.62 -10.03 31.59
N GLN A 602 24.13 -8.90 31.06
CA GLN A 602 22.95 -8.86 30.20
C GLN A 602 23.34 -8.84 28.72
N ARG A 603 22.56 -9.50 27.86
CA ARG A 603 22.66 -9.43 26.39
C ARG A 603 21.29 -9.20 25.76
N PRO A 604 21.16 -8.39 24.70
CA PRO A 604 19.89 -8.21 24.02
C PRO A 604 19.51 -9.46 23.22
N ARG A 605 18.22 -9.81 23.26
CA ARG A 605 17.59 -10.82 22.38
C ARG A 605 16.74 -10.12 21.31
N GLU A 606 15.99 -9.10 21.71
CA GLU A 606 15.15 -8.31 20.83
C GLU A 606 15.23 -6.83 21.19
N MET A 607 15.17 -5.97 20.18
CA MET A 607 14.92 -4.54 20.31
C MET A 607 13.71 -4.19 19.44
N HIS A 608 12.58 -3.93 20.09
CA HIS A 608 11.31 -3.58 19.45
C HIS A 608 11.28 -2.09 19.07
N LEU A 609 10.49 -1.73 18.07
CA LEU A 609 10.32 -0.36 17.58
C LEU A 609 9.78 0.53 18.71
N THR A 610 10.53 1.57 19.08
CA THR A 610 10.19 2.51 20.16
C THR A 610 9.78 3.89 19.66
N GLU A 611 10.33 4.34 18.53
CA GLU A 611 10.03 5.64 17.92
C GLU A 611 10.06 5.56 16.39
N VAL A 612 9.13 6.28 15.75
CA VAL A 612 9.17 6.66 14.33
C VAL A 612 9.18 8.18 14.25
N LEU A 613 9.99 8.77 13.38
CA LEU A 613 10.10 10.21 13.15
C LEU A 613 10.13 10.47 11.65
N ASP A 614 9.17 11.24 11.13
CA ASP A 614 9.12 11.63 9.72
C ASP A 614 10.04 12.81 9.40
N THR A 615 10.13 13.17 8.11
CA THR A 615 10.93 14.31 7.62
C THR A 615 10.36 15.69 7.98
N HIS A 616 9.11 15.75 8.45
CA HIS A 616 8.43 16.98 8.89
C HIS A 616 8.55 17.21 10.41
N GLY A 617 9.03 16.21 11.16
CA GLY A 617 9.17 16.23 12.61
C GLY A 617 7.97 15.68 13.39
N ASN A 618 6.97 15.11 12.71
CA ASN A 618 5.92 14.33 13.36
C ASN A 618 6.52 13.02 13.86
N ARG A 619 6.05 12.52 15.01
CA ARG A 619 6.60 11.30 15.63
C ARG A 619 5.53 10.35 16.14
N ILE A 620 5.83 9.07 16.09
CA ILE A 620 5.08 7.99 16.75
C ILE A 620 5.97 7.42 17.84
N LYS A 621 5.45 7.27 19.05
CA LYS A 621 6.13 6.63 20.18
C LYS A 621 5.42 5.34 20.56
N VAL A 622 6.17 4.27 20.79
CA VAL A 622 5.64 2.97 21.24
C VAL A 622 6.20 2.64 22.62
N THR A 623 5.33 2.38 23.58
CA THR A 623 5.66 2.01 24.96
C THR A 623 5.25 0.56 25.23
N TYR A 624 6.12 -0.20 25.88
CA TYR A 624 5.97 -1.62 26.15
C TYR A 624 5.90 -1.89 27.66
N SER A 625 5.27 -3.00 28.05
CA SER A 625 5.41 -3.57 29.38
C SER A 625 6.19 -4.88 29.30
N ASP A 626 7.17 -5.05 30.20
CA ASP A 626 7.93 -6.29 30.33
C ASP A 626 7.33 -7.24 31.39
N GLU A 627 7.63 -8.53 31.23
CA GLU A 627 7.56 -9.53 32.27
C GLU A 627 8.96 -10.06 32.54
N LYS A 628 9.38 -9.99 33.79
CA LYS A 628 10.70 -10.47 34.23
C LYS A 628 10.60 -11.77 35.02
N LEU A 629 11.64 -12.60 34.93
CA LEU A 629 11.85 -13.76 35.79
C LEU A 629 13.34 -13.82 36.18
N ASN A 630 13.62 -14.40 37.35
CA ASN A 630 14.97 -14.49 37.90
C ASN A 630 15.62 -15.80 37.49
N VAL A 631 16.90 -15.78 37.07
CA VAL A 631 17.67 -16.96 36.70
C VAL A 631 19.04 -16.96 37.39
N TYR A 632 19.53 -18.15 37.75
CA TYR A 632 20.79 -18.41 38.41
C TYR A 632 21.95 -18.39 37.40
N CYS A 633 23.04 -17.73 37.81
CA CYS A 633 24.21 -17.46 37.01
C CYS A 633 25.40 -18.28 37.56
N PRO A 634 25.76 -19.42 36.93
CA PRO A 634 26.64 -20.41 37.53
C PRO A 634 28.09 -19.92 37.73
N ASP A 635 28.58 -19.02 36.88
CA ASP A 635 29.96 -18.53 36.96
C ASP A 635 30.11 -17.43 38.02
N SER A 636 29.04 -16.70 38.33
CA SER A 636 29.03 -15.64 39.37
C SER A 636 28.49 -16.09 40.73
N GLY A 637 27.81 -17.24 40.81
CA GLY A 637 27.17 -17.72 42.04
C GLY A 637 25.99 -16.87 42.52
N THR A 638 25.45 -16.02 41.64
CA THR A 638 24.37 -15.07 41.92
C THR A 638 23.14 -15.38 41.05
N SER A 639 22.08 -14.58 41.15
CA SER A 639 20.91 -14.70 40.29
C SER A 639 20.44 -13.32 39.85
N GLY A 640 19.86 -13.22 38.66
CA GLY A 640 19.50 -11.93 38.06
C GLY A 640 18.36 -12.04 37.06
N ASP A 641 17.64 -10.94 36.87
CA ASP A 641 16.40 -10.92 36.11
C ASP A 641 16.62 -10.81 34.60
N TYR A 642 15.92 -11.63 33.82
CA TYR A 642 15.80 -11.55 32.37
C TYR A 642 14.37 -11.19 31.95
N VAL A 643 14.19 -10.75 30.70
CA VAL A 643 12.87 -10.43 30.15
C VAL A 643 12.30 -11.68 29.48
N ARG A 644 11.36 -12.35 30.15
CA ARG A 644 10.72 -13.57 29.60
C ARG A 644 9.72 -13.26 28.49
N ALA A 645 9.04 -12.11 28.57
CA ALA A 645 8.14 -11.59 27.55
C ALA A 645 8.13 -10.05 27.56
N LEU A 646 7.85 -9.47 26.39
CA LEU A 646 7.65 -8.04 26.18
C LEU A 646 6.37 -7.84 25.37
N GLN A 647 5.54 -6.87 25.74
CA GLN A 647 4.23 -6.61 25.13
C GLN A 647 4.10 -5.11 24.82
N PRO A 648 3.62 -4.69 23.64
CA PRO A 648 3.25 -3.29 23.41
C PRO A 648 2.09 -2.94 24.34
N ALA A 649 2.23 -1.88 25.11
CA ALA A 649 1.23 -1.37 26.04
C ALA A 649 0.50 -0.14 25.48
N ARG A 650 1.21 0.73 24.76
CA ARG A 650 0.64 1.94 24.15
C ARG A 650 1.39 2.40 22.90
N ILE A 651 0.67 2.99 21.95
CA ILE A 651 1.22 3.82 20.86
C ILE A 651 0.65 5.24 20.97
N GLU A 652 1.49 6.27 20.80
CA GLU A 652 1.13 7.70 20.88
C GLU A 652 1.68 8.44 19.64
N TYR A 653 0.83 9.23 18.97
CA TYR A 653 1.19 10.02 17.79
C TYR A 653 1.27 11.50 18.17
N PHE A 654 2.31 12.22 17.71
CA PHE A 654 2.54 13.63 18.04
C PHE A 654 2.85 14.42 16.77
N ALA A 655 2.25 15.60 16.67
CA ALA A 655 2.59 16.56 15.61
C ALA A 655 3.95 17.21 15.87
N ALA A 656 4.61 17.71 14.83
CA ALA A 656 5.87 18.44 14.94
C ALA A 656 5.86 19.52 16.04
N GLY A 657 6.80 19.41 16.98
CA GLY A 657 6.94 20.31 18.13
C GLY A 657 5.91 20.13 19.26
N VAL A 658 4.90 19.28 19.11
CA VAL A 658 3.82 19.08 20.09
C VAL A 658 4.13 17.92 21.03
N ASN A 659 3.86 18.11 22.34
CA ASN A 659 4.11 17.09 23.37
C ASN A 659 2.84 16.42 23.93
N THR A 660 1.66 16.81 23.45
CA THR A 660 0.39 16.10 23.68
C THR A 660 0.15 15.12 22.54
N ALA A 661 -0.28 13.89 22.85
CA ALA A 661 -0.64 12.93 21.81
C ALA A 661 -1.93 13.36 21.08
N THR A 662 -1.94 13.23 19.76
CA THR A 662 -3.12 13.48 18.89
C THR A 662 -3.93 12.21 18.65
N VAL A 663 -3.26 11.05 18.63
CA VAL A 663 -3.87 9.72 18.59
C VAL A 663 -3.18 8.86 19.64
N GLN A 664 -3.95 8.03 20.35
CA GLN A 664 -3.49 7.10 21.37
C GLN A 664 -4.12 5.72 21.14
N ILE A 665 -3.30 4.66 21.16
CA ILE A 665 -3.75 3.27 21.04
C ILE A 665 -3.30 2.53 22.31
N ASP A 666 -4.24 2.08 23.14
CA ASP A 666 -3.95 1.32 24.37
C ASP A 666 -4.21 -0.18 24.17
N PHE A 667 -3.24 -1.01 24.58
CA PHE A 667 -3.31 -2.46 24.52
C PHE A 667 -3.60 -3.02 25.92
N ASN A 668 -4.79 -3.58 26.10
CA ASN A 668 -5.30 -3.99 27.41
C ASN A 668 -5.12 -5.50 27.60
N TYR A 669 -4.29 -5.89 28.57
CA TYR A 669 -3.98 -7.28 28.87
C TYR A 669 -4.70 -7.79 30.13
N LEU A 670 -5.05 -9.07 30.15
CA LEU A 670 -5.41 -9.79 31.36
C LEU A 670 -4.23 -10.65 31.81
N ALA A 671 -4.01 -10.72 33.12
CA ALA A 671 -3.00 -11.56 33.77
C ALA A 671 -3.60 -12.89 34.26
N ASP A 672 -4.53 -13.46 33.48
CA ASP A 672 -5.28 -14.69 33.75
C ASP A 672 -4.83 -15.86 32.85
N ARG A 673 -3.67 -15.72 32.18
CA ARG A 673 -3.23 -16.64 31.14
C ARG A 673 -2.83 -18.00 31.73
N ALA A 674 -3.58 -19.04 31.37
CA ALA A 674 -3.54 -20.34 32.03
C ALA A 674 -2.67 -21.41 31.34
N ASP A 675 -2.11 -21.15 30.15
CA ASP A 675 -1.20 -22.02 29.39
C ASP A 675 0.28 -21.71 29.68
N TRP A 676 0.66 -21.56 30.95
CA TRP A 676 1.97 -21.06 31.36
C TRP A 676 3.02 -22.14 31.64
N ASN A 677 2.64 -23.43 31.73
CA ASN A 677 3.57 -24.53 32.03
C ASN A 677 4.31 -25.01 30.76
N VAL A 678 5.15 -24.14 30.21
CA VAL A 678 6.11 -24.45 29.14
C VAL A 678 7.35 -25.19 29.69
N PRO A 679 8.15 -25.88 28.86
CA PRO A 679 9.42 -26.42 29.30
C PRO A 679 10.34 -25.32 29.85
N GLY A 680 11.00 -25.60 30.96
CA GLY A 680 11.83 -24.62 31.67
C GLY A 680 11.06 -23.58 32.50
N ALA A 681 9.72 -23.55 32.54
CA ALA A 681 8.95 -22.54 33.30
C ALA A 681 9.25 -22.49 34.82
N TYR A 682 9.79 -23.58 35.37
CA TYR A 682 10.25 -23.70 36.77
C TYR A 682 11.78 -23.87 36.90
N ALA A 683 12.52 -23.90 35.79
CA ALA A 683 13.97 -24.09 35.83
C ALA A 683 14.63 -22.81 36.37
N THR A 684 15.44 -22.95 37.41
CA THR A 684 16.16 -21.80 37.99
C THR A 684 17.42 -21.44 37.21
N ASP A 685 17.85 -22.29 36.26
CA ASP A 685 19.13 -22.26 35.56
C ASP A 685 18.98 -22.25 34.03
N HIS A 686 17.76 -22.09 33.51
CA HIS A 686 17.45 -21.93 32.09
C HIS A 686 16.52 -20.72 31.89
N GLU A 687 16.63 -20.03 30.76
CA GLU A 687 15.76 -18.90 30.43
C GLU A 687 14.61 -19.39 29.53
N ALA A 688 13.41 -19.52 30.11
CA ALA A 688 12.19 -19.92 29.43
C ALA A 688 11.37 -18.70 29.01
N PHE A 689 11.00 -18.63 27.72
CA PHE A 689 10.31 -17.46 27.18
C PHE A 689 8.80 -17.70 27.07
N PHE A 690 8.06 -17.12 28.02
CA PHE A 690 6.60 -17.22 28.14
C PHE A 690 6.02 -15.99 28.84
N SER A 691 4.69 -15.85 28.77
CA SER A 691 3.92 -14.75 29.33
C SER A 691 2.80 -15.27 30.22
N LEU A 692 2.52 -14.56 31.32
CA LEU A 692 1.31 -14.73 32.13
C LEU A 692 0.15 -13.83 31.66
N ARG A 693 0.25 -13.25 30.46
CA ARG A 693 -0.68 -12.26 29.94
C ARG A 693 -1.20 -12.59 28.54
N ARG A 694 -2.46 -12.21 28.29
CA ARG A 694 -3.13 -12.28 26.99
C ARG A 694 -3.81 -10.95 26.67
N LEU A 695 -3.84 -10.57 25.40
CA LEU A 695 -4.46 -9.34 24.93
C LEU A 695 -5.99 -9.51 24.92
N ARG A 696 -6.68 -8.66 25.68
CA ARG A 696 -8.14 -8.65 25.85
C ARG A 696 -8.81 -7.65 24.92
N SER A 697 -8.24 -6.46 24.79
CA SER A 697 -8.76 -5.46 23.85
C SER A 697 -7.71 -4.43 23.42
N ILE A 698 -7.94 -3.86 22.25
CA ILE A 698 -7.21 -2.70 21.74
C ILE A 698 -8.20 -1.53 21.71
N VAL A 699 -7.82 -0.39 22.31
CA VAL A 699 -8.65 0.82 22.36
C VAL A 699 -7.96 1.92 21.56
N VAL A 700 -8.68 2.52 20.63
CA VAL A 700 -8.18 3.61 19.78
C VAL A 700 -8.89 4.91 20.17
N GLY A 701 -8.12 5.93 20.54
CA GLY A 701 -8.61 7.26 20.84
C GLY A 701 -7.93 8.35 20.04
N ALA A 702 -8.68 9.39 19.69
CA ALA A 702 -8.19 10.61 19.08
C ALA A 702 -8.42 11.81 20.00
N GLN A 703 -7.51 12.77 19.99
CA GLN A 703 -7.55 13.96 20.83
C GLN A 703 -8.40 15.05 20.15
N LEU A 704 -9.49 15.47 20.79
CA LEU A 704 -10.40 16.51 20.32
C LEU A 704 -10.64 17.51 21.46
N ALA A 705 -10.43 18.81 21.20
CA ALA A 705 -10.62 19.89 22.19
C ALA A 705 -10.01 19.59 23.58
N GLU A 706 -8.71 19.27 23.60
CA GLU A 706 -7.91 18.89 24.78
C GLU A 706 -8.34 17.59 25.52
N ARG A 707 -9.35 16.85 25.02
CA ARG A 707 -9.82 15.60 25.59
C ARG A 707 -9.55 14.41 24.66
N LEU A 708 -9.21 13.25 25.23
CA LEU A 708 -9.12 12.00 24.48
C LEU A 708 -10.52 11.41 24.30
N HIS A 709 -10.92 11.17 23.06
CA HIS A 709 -12.18 10.53 22.67
C HIS A 709 -11.89 9.15 22.08
N HIS A 710 -12.35 8.08 22.74
CA HIS A 710 -12.24 6.72 22.23
C HIS A 710 -13.26 6.48 21.11
N GLY A 711 -12.77 6.14 19.92
CA GLY A 711 -13.59 5.94 18.72
C GLY A 711 -13.93 4.46 18.48
N ALA A 712 -12.90 3.62 18.43
CA ALA A 712 -12.99 2.19 18.17
C ALA A 712 -12.40 1.35 19.33
N HIS A 713 -13.07 0.25 19.66
CA HIS A 713 -12.64 -0.72 20.66
C HIS A 713 -12.74 -2.14 20.08
N TYR A 714 -11.60 -2.79 19.88
CA TYR A 714 -11.52 -4.17 19.42
C TYR A 714 -11.50 -5.10 20.64
N ALA A 715 -12.55 -5.87 20.87
CA ALA A 715 -12.61 -6.90 21.90
C ALA A 715 -12.15 -8.25 21.34
N LEU A 716 -11.19 -8.92 21.99
CA LEU A 716 -10.71 -10.24 21.61
C LEU A 716 -11.35 -11.28 22.54
N ALA A 717 -12.02 -12.28 21.97
CA ALA A 717 -12.40 -13.50 22.68
C ALA A 717 -11.39 -14.60 22.37
N GLN A 718 -11.00 -15.36 23.40
CA GLN A 718 -10.00 -16.41 23.31
C GLN A 718 -10.42 -17.59 24.18
N ASP A 719 -10.05 -18.79 23.76
CA ASP A 719 -10.25 -20.03 24.53
C ASP A 719 -8.96 -20.87 24.63
N TYR A 720 -9.09 -22.08 25.16
CA TYR A 720 -7.97 -22.98 25.41
C TYR A 720 -8.21 -24.39 24.86
N ASP A 721 -7.26 -24.87 24.06
CA ASP A 721 -7.15 -26.27 23.67
C ASP A 721 -6.15 -26.99 24.60
N TRP A 722 -6.67 -27.68 25.62
CA TRP A 722 -5.85 -28.28 26.68
C TRP A 722 -5.22 -29.62 26.27
N PHE A 723 -3.90 -29.77 26.44
CA PHE A 723 -3.23 -31.08 26.51
C PHE A 723 -3.46 -31.71 27.89
N ASP A 724 -3.20 -30.92 28.92
CA ASP A 724 -3.37 -31.27 30.33
C ASP A 724 -3.73 -30.00 31.10
N GLN A 725 -5.02 -29.82 31.37
CA GLN A 725 -5.54 -28.68 32.12
C GLN A 725 -5.09 -28.71 33.59
N SER A 726 -4.89 -29.89 34.18
CA SER A 726 -4.49 -30.06 35.58
C SER A 726 -3.06 -29.56 35.84
N ASN A 727 -2.20 -29.62 34.82
CA ASN A 727 -0.84 -29.10 34.84
C ASN A 727 -0.66 -27.81 34.02
N ASN A 728 -1.72 -27.05 33.69
CA ASN A 728 -1.62 -25.77 32.95
C ASN A 728 -0.91 -25.86 31.57
N LYS A 729 -1.09 -26.98 30.84
CA LYS A 729 -0.53 -27.22 29.49
C LYS A 729 -1.62 -27.21 28.43
N GLY A 730 -1.67 -26.14 27.62
CA GLY A 730 -2.70 -25.94 26.61
C GLY A 730 -2.28 -24.91 25.57
N ILE A 731 -3.15 -24.65 24.61
CA ILE A 731 -2.93 -23.66 23.55
C ILE A 731 -3.99 -22.57 23.66
N LEU A 732 -3.58 -21.32 23.91
CA LEU A 732 -4.46 -20.15 23.78
C LEU A 732 -4.83 -19.93 22.30
N ARG A 733 -6.12 -19.89 21.97
CA ARG A 733 -6.62 -19.65 20.60
C ARG A 733 -7.47 -18.37 20.56
N LEU A 734 -7.41 -17.62 19.46
CA LEU A 734 -8.29 -16.46 19.25
C LEU A 734 -9.59 -16.94 18.61
N THR A 735 -10.72 -16.86 19.32
CA THR A 735 -12.02 -17.38 18.82
C THR A 735 -12.88 -16.32 18.16
N SER A 736 -12.76 -15.06 18.56
CA SER A 736 -13.39 -13.94 17.84
C SER A 736 -12.72 -12.58 18.07
N ILE A 737 -12.94 -11.65 17.13
CA ILE A 737 -12.73 -10.21 17.30
C ILE A 737 -14.08 -9.51 17.14
N THR A 738 -14.44 -8.67 18.11
CA THR A 738 -15.66 -7.85 18.05
C THR A 738 -15.27 -6.38 18.13
N GLU A 739 -15.44 -5.66 17.03
CA GLU A 739 -15.29 -4.20 17.00
C GLU A 739 -16.51 -3.52 17.65
N LYS A 740 -16.26 -2.47 18.42
CA LYS A 740 -17.27 -1.65 19.07
C LYS A 740 -16.98 -0.17 18.86
N GLY A 741 -18.02 0.59 18.53
CA GLY A 741 -17.93 2.04 18.44
C GLY A 741 -18.02 2.73 19.80
N LYS A 742 -17.74 4.05 19.80
CA LYS A 742 -17.91 5.05 20.88
C LYS A 742 -19.06 4.80 21.87
N ASN A 743 -20.22 4.32 21.41
CA ASN A 743 -21.42 4.09 22.24
C ASN A 743 -21.55 2.65 22.80
N GLY A 744 -20.55 1.79 22.61
CA GLY A 744 -20.56 0.37 23.05
C GLY A 744 -21.32 -0.59 22.14
N GLY A 745 -22.08 -0.07 21.16
CA GLY A 745 -22.67 -0.84 20.06
C GLY A 745 -21.58 -1.59 19.28
N ALA A 746 -21.86 -2.86 18.96
CA ALA A 746 -20.90 -3.79 18.38
C ALA A 746 -21.24 -4.10 16.93
N LEU A 747 -20.21 -4.17 16.07
CA LEU A 747 -20.34 -4.80 14.76
C LEU A 747 -20.41 -6.33 14.92
N PRO A 748 -20.97 -7.06 13.94
CA PRO A 748 -20.89 -8.51 13.89
C PRO A 748 -19.44 -9.00 14.07
N ALA A 749 -19.25 -9.98 14.95
CA ALA A 749 -17.92 -10.44 15.30
C ALA A 749 -17.28 -11.25 14.17
N TRP A 750 -16.01 -11.01 13.89
CA TRP A 750 -15.18 -11.96 13.16
C TRP A 750 -14.96 -13.19 14.03
N THR A 751 -15.17 -14.40 13.51
CA THR A 751 -15.10 -15.65 14.28
C THR A 751 -14.17 -16.67 13.61
N PHE A 752 -13.50 -17.46 14.43
CA PHE A 752 -12.39 -18.32 14.03
C PHE A 752 -12.56 -19.75 14.57
N GLY A 753 -12.69 -20.72 13.67
CA GLY A 753 -12.76 -22.14 13.99
C GLY A 753 -11.44 -22.83 13.72
N TYR A 754 -11.02 -23.72 14.64
CA TYR A 754 -9.75 -24.43 14.56
C TYR A 754 -9.96 -25.93 14.43
N ARG A 755 -9.24 -26.54 13.47
CA ARG A 755 -9.08 -27.99 13.42
C ARG A 755 -8.15 -28.43 14.54
N ILE A 756 -8.57 -29.41 15.34
CA ILE A 756 -7.72 -30.11 16.29
C ILE A 756 -7.40 -31.49 15.69
N GLY A 757 -6.10 -31.84 15.62
CA GLY A 757 -5.66 -33.12 15.05
C GLY A 757 -5.72 -33.19 13.52
N ALA A 758 -4.85 -34.00 12.94
CA ALA A 758 -4.79 -34.23 11.50
C ALA A 758 -5.44 -35.57 11.11
N VAL A 759 -5.72 -35.75 9.81
CA VAL A 759 -6.16 -37.05 9.29
C VAL A 759 -5.09 -38.10 9.61
N GLY A 760 -5.44 -39.12 10.40
CA GLY A 760 -4.56 -40.24 10.74
C GLY A 760 -3.60 -40.03 11.94
N THR A 761 -3.66 -38.90 12.64
CA THR A 761 -2.93 -38.74 13.92
C THR A 761 -3.79 -39.18 15.10
N GLN A 762 -3.18 -39.70 16.17
CA GLN A 762 -3.89 -40.01 17.43
C GLN A 762 -4.40 -38.70 18.09
N ASP A 763 -5.55 -38.76 18.77
CA ASP A 763 -6.27 -37.60 19.33
C ASP A 763 -5.47 -36.74 20.34
N THR A 764 -4.31 -37.23 20.78
CA THR A 764 -3.43 -36.56 21.75
C THR A 764 -2.54 -35.45 21.15
N TRP A 765 -2.40 -35.36 19.82
CA TRP A 765 -1.38 -34.50 19.17
C TRP A 765 -1.86 -33.07 18.87
N LYS A 766 -2.22 -32.30 19.90
CA LYS A 766 -2.77 -30.93 19.78
C LYS A 766 -1.78 -29.86 19.29
N ASN A 767 -0.48 -30.17 19.22
CA ASN A 767 0.52 -29.36 18.51
C ASN A 767 0.21 -29.22 16.99
N HIS A 768 -0.82 -29.89 16.48
CA HIS A 768 -1.29 -29.84 15.09
C HIS A 768 -2.47 -28.88 14.88
N THR A 769 -2.93 -28.16 15.92
CA THR A 769 -4.11 -27.29 15.82
C THR A 769 -3.86 -26.10 14.87
N LEU A 770 -4.75 -25.91 13.89
CA LEU A 770 -4.64 -24.95 12.77
C LEU A 770 -5.99 -24.25 12.53
N LEU A 771 -5.98 -23.00 12.05
CA LEU A 771 -7.19 -22.26 11.68
C LEU A 771 -7.87 -22.92 10.47
N GLU A 772 -9.03 -23.55 10.69
CA GLU A 772 -9.77 -24.27 9.63
C GLU A 772 -10.85 -23.39 9.01
N THR A 773 -11.48 -22.50 9.79
CA THR A 773 -12.50 -21.58 9.29
C THR A 773 -12.30 -20.18 9.84
N ALA A 774 -12.64 -19.17 9.04
CA ALA A 774 -12.79 -17.80 9.51
C ALA A 774 -14.00 -17.14 8.82
N ASN A 775 -14.82 -16.44 9.59
CA ASN A 775 -15.99 -15.70 9.11
C ASN A 775 -15.86 -14.24 9.56
N ASN A 776 -16.23 -13.30 8.69
CA ASN A 776 -16.05 -11.85 8.90
C ASN A 776 -17.22 -11.17 9.66
N GLY A 777 -18.23 -11.93 10.08
CA GLY A 777 -19.48 -11.42 10.69
C GLY A 777 -20.47 -10.77 9.69
N GLN A 778 -20.03 -10.45 8.48
CA GLN A 778 -20.78 -9.78 7.41
C GLN A 778 -21.09 -10.76 6.25
N GLY A 779 -21.23 -12.05 6.56
CA GLY A 779 -21.55 -13.13 5.61
C GLY A 779 -20.33 -13.79 4.93
N GLY A 780 -19.26 -13.04 4.67
CA GLY A 780 -18.04 -13.53 4.05
C GLY A 780 -17.28 -14.53 4.93
N SER A 781 -16.78 -15.62 4.34
CA SER A 781 -16.00 -16.64 5.07
C SER A 781 -15.03 -17.43 4.22
N VAL A 782 -14.05 -18.06 4.88
CA VAL A 782 -13.09 -19.00 4.31
C VAL A 782 -13.08 -20.32 5.09
N THR A 783 -12.84 -21.43 4.38
CA THR A 783 -12.49 -22.74 4.95
C THR A 783 -11.17 -23.25 4.34
N TYR A 784 -10.20 -23.60 5.18
CA TYR A 784 -8.90 -24.16 4.79
C TYR A 784 -8.84 -25.65 5.13
N SER A 785 -8.69 -26.51 4.12
CA SER A 785 -8.32 -27.92 4.32
C SER A 785 -6.80 -28.07 4.23
N TYR A 786 -6.21 -28.81 5.17
CA TYR A 786 -4.76 -29.06 5.22
C TYR A 786 -4.39 -30.51 4.93
N ALA A 787 -3.31 -30.71 4.19
CA ALA A 787 -2.63 -31.99 4.04
C ALA A 787 -1.31 -32.00 4.84
N ASN A 788 -1.00 -33.14 5.47
CA ASN A 788 0.35 -33.38 5.97
C ASN A 788 1.29 -33.65 4.79
N VAL A 789 2.50 -33.10 4.87
CA VAL A 789 3.60 -33.45 3.98
C VAL A 789 4.66 -34.15 4.83
N PRO A 790 4.70 -35.50 4.84
CA PRO A 790 5.68 -36.27 5.57
C PRO A 790 7.00 -36.36 4.79
N TYR A 791 8.07 -36.74 5.47
CA TYR A 791 9.38 -37.05 4.88
C TYR A 791 9.98 -35.93 4.01
N ILE A 792 9.90 -34.69 4.48
CA ILE A 792 10.67 -33.59 3.89
C ILE A 792 12.13 -33.78 4.27
N TRP A 793 12.94 -34.17 3.28
CA TRP A 793 14.38 -34.36 3.45
C TRP A 793 15.07 -33.06 3.85
N MET A 794 15.94 -33.14 4.86
CA MET A 794 16.68 -32.01 5.40
C MET A 794 18.13 -32.03 4.89
N GLU A 795 18.39 -31.26 3.85
CA GLU A 795 19.68 -31.19 3.16
C GLU A 795 20.73 -30.58 4.10
N GLY A 796 21.80 -31.34 4.36
CA GLY A 796 22.86 -31.01 5.33
C GLY A 796 22.97 -32.01 6.50
N CYS A 797 21.86 -32.60 6.94
CA CYS A 797 21.80 -33.36 8.22
C CYS A 797 21.26 -34.80 8.14
N GLY A 798 20.75 -35.23 6.99
CA GLY A 798 20.33 -36.63 6.77
C GLY A 798 19.03 -37.07 7.45
N GLY A 799 18.33 -36.15 8.12
CA GLY A 799 17.03 -36.37 8.75
C GLY A 799 15.85 -35.99 7.86
N ASN A 800 14.65 -36.30 8.34
CA ASN A 800 13.37 -35.94 7.74
C ASN A 800 12.54 -35.08 8.69
N THR A 801 11.71 -34.18 8.17
CA THR A 801 10.68 -33.45 8.94
C THR A 801 9.30 -33.59 8.30
N SER A 802 8.27 -33.01 8.93
CA SER A 802 6.94 -32.86 8.33
C SER A 802 6.35 -31.48 8.61
N ARG A 803 5.52 -31.00 7.68
CA ARG A 803 4.73 -29.76 7.82
C ARG A 803 3.31 -29.99 7.37
N TYR A 804 2.43 -29.03 7.64
CA TYR A 804 1.11 -28.96 7.03
C TYR A 804 1.11 -27.90 5.94
N ARG A 805 0.44 -28.21 4.82
CA ARG A 805 0.16 -27.27 3.74
C ARG A 805 -1.35 -27.15 3.53
N VAL A 806 -1.81 -26.00 3.07
CA VAL A 806 -3.15 -25.89 2.49
C VAL A 806 -3.23 -26.82 1.28
N SER A 807 -4.23 -27.69 1.24
CA SER A 807 -4.56 -28.53 0.09
C SER A 807 -5.80 -28.01 -0.64
N GLN A 808 -6.68 -27.29 0.05
CA GLN A 808 -7.85 -26.64 -0.52
C GLN A 808 -8.25 -25.42 0.32
N MET A 809 -8.69 -24.36 -0.34
CA MET A 809 -9.22 -23.14 0.25
C MET A 809 -10.59 -22.88 -0.40
N GLU A 810 -11.65 -22.82 0.39
CA GLU A 810 -12.98 -22.42 -0.06
C GLU A 810 -13.30 -21.03 0.48
N VAL A 811 -13.79 -20.12 -0.36
CA VAL A 811 -14.22 -18.77 0.02
C VAL A 811 -15.68 -18.61 -0.36
N SER A 812 -16.51 -18.15 0.58
CA SER A 812 -17.91 -17.79 0.32
C SER A 812 -18.15 -16.31 0.55
N ASP A 813 -18.98 -15.72 -0.31
CA ASP A 813 -19.36 -14.30 -0.28
C ASP A 813 -20.45 -13.95 0.75
N GLY A 814 -21.14 -14.95 1.30
CA GLY A 814 -22.31 -14.78 2.16
C GLY A 814 -23.64 -14.58 1.42
N MET A 815 -23.62 -14.49 0.08
CA MET A 815 -24.78 -14.38 -0.82
C MET A 815 -25.13 -15.71 -1.50
N GLY A 816 -24.33 -16.76 -1.25
CA GLY A 816 -24.49 -18.10 -1.82
C GLY A 816 -23.44 -18.46 -2.88
N GLY A 817 -22.59 -17.50 -3.27
CA GLY A 817 -21.40 -17.77 -4.06
C GLY A 817 -20.33 -18.48 -3.22
N VAL A 818 -19.67 -19.46 -3.85
CA VAL A 818 -18.52 -20.18 -3.28
C VAL A 818 -17.49 -20.40 -4.38
N GLN A 819 -16.25 -19.97 -4.14
CA GLN A 819 -15.07 -20.32 -4.96
C GLN A 819 -14.21 -21.32 -4.17
N ARG A 820 -13.83 -22.42 -4.82
CA ARG A 820 -12.91 -23.44 -4.29
C ARG A 820 -11.59 -23.39 -5.06
N THR A 821 -10.48 -23.21 -4.37
CA THR A 821 -9.13 -23.37 -4.93
C THR A 821 -8.48 -24.63 -4.36
N VAL A 822 -8.14 -25.59 -5.21
CA VAL A 822 -7.44 -26.84 -4.84
C VAL A 822 -5.96 -26.74 -5.23
N TYR A 823 -5.06 -27.15 -4.33
CA TYR A 823 -3.61 -26.96 -4.49
C TYR A 823 -2.81 -28.28 -4.42
N ASP A 824 -2.21 -28.66 -5.55
CA ASP A 824 -1.13 -29.65 -5.55
C ASP A 824 0.23 -28.96 -5.50
N HIS A 825 1.01 -29.23 -4.44
CA HIS A 825 2.37 -28.71 -4.29
C HIS A 825 3.37 -29.87 -4.39
N GLN A 826 4.49 -29.67 -5.08
CA GLN A 826 5.45 -30.73 -5.39
C GLN A 826 6.88 -30.36 -4.97
N ASN A 827 7.69 -31.40 -4.72
CA ASN A 827 9.10 -31.29 -4.33
C ASN A 827 9.36 -30.32 -3.15
N PRO A 828 8.79 -30.56 -1.95
CA PRO A 828 9.20 -29.83 -0.75
C PRO A 828 10.70 -30.01 -0.48
N ARG A 829 11.37 -28.96 -0.01
CA ARG A 829 12.76 -29.07 0.51
C ARG A 829 12.97 -28.26 1.77
N ALA A 830 13.80 -28.80 2.66
CA ALA A 830 14.37 -28.08 3.79
C ALA A 830 15.89 -28.20 3.79
N TRP A 831 16.54 -27.20 4.38
CA TRP A 831 17.97 -27.14 4.61
C TRP A 831 18.23 -27.01 6.10
N MET A 832 19.35 -27.55 6.58
CA MET A 832 19.90 -27.23 7.89
C MET A 832 21.36 -26.83 7.79
N THR A 833 21.75 -25.81 8.57
CA THR A 833 23.14 -25.32 8.65
C THR A 833 23.61 -25.24 10.11
N GLY A 834 24.92 -25.39 10.33
CA GLY A 834 25.50 -25.60 11.66
C GLY A 834 26.04 -27.03 11.84
N THR A 835 26.84 -27.24 12.87
CA THR A 835 27.46 -28.55 13.18
C THR A 835 26.52 -29.52 13.90
N GLU A 836 25.47 -29.01 14.54
CA GLU A 836 24.53 -29.79 15.38
C GLU A 836 23.08 -29.75 14.83
N CYS A 837 22.91 -29.24 13.61
CA CYS A 837 21.64 -29.13 12.87
C CYS A 837 20.65 -28.08 13.42
N ASP A 838 21.15 -26.98 13.95
CA ASP A 838 20.34 -26.01 14.70
C ASP A 838 19.54 -25.04 13.82
N ASN A 839 20.07 -24.65 12.65
CA ASN A 839 19.49 -23.62 11.79
C ASN A 839 18.65 -24.25 10.68
N PHE A 840 17.41 -24.65 11.02
CA PHE A 840 16.41 -25.13 10.05
C PHE A 840 15.86 -23.99 9.18
N GLU A 841 15.76 -24.25 7.88
CA GLU A 841 15.03 -23.40 6.94
C GLU A 841 14.24 -24.24 5.93
N PHE A 842 12.94 -23.98 5.81
CA PHE A 842 12.10 -24.54 4.74
C PHE A 842 12.23 -23.67 3.48
N GLY A 843 12.67 -24.26 2.37
CA GLY A 843 12.82 -23.57 1.08
C GLY A 843 11.62 -23.73 0.15
N GLY A 844 10.43 -23.99 0.70
CA GLY A 844 9.18 -24.08 -0.03
C GLY A 844 9.03 -25.31 -0.92
N TYR A 845 8.15 -25.19 -1.91
CA TYR A 845 7.91 -26.16 -2.98
C TYR A 845 8.53 -25.69 -4.29
N SER A 846 9.01 -26.60 -5.15
CA SER A 846 9.60 -26.22 -6.44
C SER A 846 8.54 -25.94 -7.52
N PHE A 847 7.35 -26.50 -7.35
CA PHE A 847 6.24 -26.43 -8.28
C PHE A 847 4.91 -26.50 -7.52
N VAL A 848 3.95 -25.68 -7.92
CA VAL A 848 2.59 -25.65 -7.37
C VAL A 848 1.59 -25.53 -8.50
N ARG A 849 0.54 -26.34 -8.44
CA ARG A 849 -0.61 -26.28 -9.34
C ARG A 849 -1.87 -25.95 -8.54
N SER A 850 -2.40 -24.75 -8.72
CA SER A 850 -3.69 -24.33 -8.18
C SER A 850 -4.79 -24.48 -9.23
N GLN A 851 -5.96 -24.93 -8.78
CA GLN A 851 -7.15 -25.17 -9.62
C GLN A 851 -8.33 -24.40 -9.04
N VAL A 852 -8.85 -23.42 -9.78
CA VAL A 852 -9.99 -22.59 -9.35
C VAL A 852 -11.29 -23.18 -9.90
N GLN A 853 -12.19 -23.47 -8.96
CA GLN A 853 -13.50 -24.09 -9.16
C GLN A 853 -14.60 -23.26 -8.46
N ASP A 854 -15.86 -23.49 -8.79
CA ASP A 854 -16.99 -23.04 -7.96
C ASP A 854 -17.31 -24.05 -6.82
N GLY A 855 -18.33 -23.74 -6.02
CA GLY A 855 -18.87 -24.64 -5.00
C GLY A 855 -19.38 -25.99 -5.54
N THR A 856 -19.78 -26.07 -6.82
CA THR A 856 -20.16 -27.34 -7.47
C THR A 856 -18.95 -28.21 -7.83
N GLY A 857 -17.75 -27.62 -7.87
CA GLY A 857 -16.51 -28.25 -8.31
C GLY A 857 -16.23 -28.08 -9.81
N THR A 858 -17.00 -27.24 -10.52
CA THR A 858 -16.76 -26.97 -11.95
C THR A 858 -15.50 -26.14 -12.11
N LEU A 859 -14.54 -26.64 -12.89
CA LEU A 859 -13.22 -26.03 -13.08
C LEU A 859 -13.29 -24.85 -14.05
N TYR A 860 -12.75 -23.69 -13.66
CA TYR A 860 -12.58 -22.52 -14.52
C TYR A 860 -11.16 -22.40 -15.06
N ARG A 861 -10.17 -22.45 -14.14
CA ARG A 861 -8.78 -22.07 -14.42
C ARG A 861 -7.81 -22.98 -13.68
N VAL A 862 -6.71 -23.31 -14.34
CA VAL A 862 -5.54 -23.94 -13.72
C VAL A 862 -4.37 -22.96 -13.81
N MET A 863 -3.66 -22.78 -12.70
CA MET A 863 -2.39 -22.04 -12.64
C MET A 863 -1.28 -23.00 -12.18
N GLU A 864 -0.12 -22.90 -12.82
CA GLU A 864 1.05 -23.73 -12.56
C GLU A 864 2.27 -22.83 -12.38
N ASN A 865 2.76 -22.72 -11.15
CA ASN A 865 3.87 -21.85 -10.75
C ASN A 865 5.11 -22.69 -10.39
N SER A 866 6.25 -22.35 -10.99
CA SER A 866 7.55 -22.98 -10.76
C SER A 866 8.51 -22.01 -10.09
N TYR A 867 9.12 -22.45 -8.98
CA TYR A 867 9.87 -21.60 -8.05
C TYR A 867 11.35 -21.98 -7.99
N HIS A 868 12.20 -20.96 -7.86
CA HIS A 868 13.58 -21.16 -7.42
C HIS A 868 13.62 -21.79 -6.02
N GLN A 869 14.60 -22.68 -5.81
CA GLN A 869 14.72 -23.48 -4.59
C GLN A 869 16.18 -23.82 -4.24
N ARG A 870 16.96 -24.31 -5.23
CA ARG A 870 18.27 -24.94 -5.02
C ARG A 870 19.30 -24.45 -6.05
N ASN A 871 20.51 -24.13 -5.62
CA ASN A 871 21.64 -23.78 -6.49
C ASN A 871 22.85 -24.68 -6.17
N GLY A 872 23.06 -25.73 -6.98
CA GLY A 872 24.01 -26.79 -6.63
C GLY A 872 23.61 -27.47 -5.31
N ASN A 873 24.56 -27.65 -4.39
CA ASN A 873 24.27 -28.14 -3.03
C ASN A 873 24.01 -27.00 -2.02
N ALA A 874 23.88 -25.76 -2.50
CA ALA A 874 23.56 -24.59 -1.68
C ALA A 874 22.10 -24.16 -1.84
N LEU A 875 21.62 -23.42 -0.85
CA LEU A 875 20.35 -22.71 -0.91
C LEU A 875 20.42 -21.64 -2.03
N ASP A 876 19.41 -21.56 -2.89
CA ASP A 876 19.38 -20.54 -3.95
C ASP A 876 19.04 -19.17 -3.33
N PRO A 877 19.84 -18.10 -3.51
CA PRO A 877 19.46 -16.75 -3.09
C PRO A 877 18.10 -16.32 -3.67
N ARG A 878 17.73 -16.86 -4.84
CA ARG A 878 16.48 -16.58 -5.57
C ARG A 878 15.28 -17.38 -5.03
N LYS A 879 15.44 -18.19 -3.97
CA LYS A 879 14.37 -19.05 -3.41
C LYS A 879 13.03 -18.32 -3.29
N GLY A 880 11.93 -18.98 -3.66
CA GLY A 880 10.59 -18.39 -3.64
C GLY A 880 10.27 -17.40 -4.76
N LYS A 881 11.22 -17.05 -5.63
CA LYS A 881 10.90 -16.33 -6.88
C LYS A 881 10.35 -17.31 -7.93
N VAL A 882 9.19 -16.98 -8.48
CA VAL A 882 8.59 -17.68 -9.63
C VAL A 882 9.44 -17.41 -10.87
N TYR A 883 10.00 -18.45 -11.49
CA TYR A 883 10.70 -18.34 -12.77
C TYR A 883 9.82 -18.72 -13.96
N GLN A 884 8.73 -19.45 -13.73
CA GLN A 884 7.74 -19.80 -14.75
C GLN A 884 6.35 -19.87 -14.13
N GLN A 885 5.39 -19.16 -14.70
CA GLN A 885 3.96 -19.27 -14.44
C GLN A 885 3.25 -19.67 -15.73
N VAL A 886 2.32 -20.62 -15.67
CA VAL A 886 1.48 -21.04 -16.80
C VAL A 886 0.03 -21.02 -16.36
N THR A 887 -0.81 -20.28 -17.08
CA THR A 887 -2.27 -20.27 -16.90
C THR A 887 -2.92 -21.10 -18.01
N LYS A 888 -3.76 -22.06 -17.64
CA LYS A 888 -4.49 -22.94 -18.55
C LYS A 888 -6.00 -22.85 -18.32
N SER A 889 -6.74 -23.07 -19.40
CA SER A 889 -8.20 -23.24 -19.37
C SER A 889 -8.62 -24.51 -18.62
N SER A 890 -9.91 -24.62 -18.33
CA SER A 890 -10.55 -25.83 -17.81
C SER A 890 -10.31 -27.08 -18.69
N ALA A 891 -10.20 -26.90 -20.02
CA ALA A 891 -9.84 -27.94 -20.98
C ALA A 891 -8.33 -28.26 -21.03
N GLY A 892 -7.50 -27.62 -20.21
CA GLY A 892 -6.05 -27.86 -20.11
C GLY A 892 -5.19 -27.15 -21.15
N ALA A 893 -5.78 -26.42 -22.11
CA ALA A 893 -5.03 -25.62 -23.07
C ALA A 893 -4.39 -24.39 -22.41
N THR A 894 -3.10 -24.13 -22.67
CA THR A 894 -2.40 -22.93 -22.20
C THR A 894 -3.01 -21.67 -22.81
N LEU A 895 -3.41 -20.74 -21.94
CA LEU A 895 -3.92 -19.42 -22.30
C LEU A 895 -2.77 -18.41 -22.28
N ALA A 896 -2.03 -18.37 -21.17
CA ALA A 896 -0.92 -17.46 -20.94
C ALA A 896 0.27 -18.17 -20.26
N GLN A 897 1.47 -17.68 -20.52
CA GLN A 897 2.70 -18.10 -19.84
C GLN A 897 3.59 -16.89 -19.57
N VAL A 898 4.15 -16.81 -18.36
CA VAL A 898 5.15 -15.82 -17.95
C VAL A 898 6.43 -16.56 -17.58
N GLY A 899 7.54 -16.28 -18.27
CA GLY A 899 8.87 -16.75 -17.92
C GLY A 899 9.73 -15.61 -17.39
N THR A 900 10.36 -15.77 -16.22
CA THR A 900 11.24 -14.75 -15.62
C THR A 900 12.64 -15.31 -15.36
N LEU A 901 13.64 -14.71 -16.01
CA LEU A 901 15.05 -14.99 -15.75
C LEU A 901 15.51 -14.21 -14.52
N TRP A 902 15.63 -14.91 -13.38
CA TRP A 902 16.22 -14.37 -12.16
C TRP A 902 17.72 -14.65 -12.08
N ASN A 903 18.52 -13.59 -11.95
CA ASN A 903 19.95 -13.69 -11.71
C ASN A 903 20.31 -13.21 -10.30
N SER A 904 21.38 -13.79 -9.76
CA SER A 904 21.94 -13.45 -8.45
C SER A 904 23.34 -12.85 -8.59
N VAL A 905 23.60 -11.71 -7.96
CA VAL A 905 24.89 -11.00 -8.02
C VAL A 905 25.36 -10.68 -6.59
N THR A 906 26.56 -11.09 -6.22
CA THR A 906 27.16 -10.68 -4.93
C THR A 906 27.86 -9.33 -5.11
N THR A 907 27.54 -8.34 -4.28
CA THR A 907 28.17 -7.01 -4.28
C THR A 907 28.25 -6.49 -2.85
N LYS A 908 29.41 -5.90 -2.48
CA LYS A 908 29.76 -5.51 -1.09
C LYS A 908 29.47 -6.59 -0.02
N GLY A 909 29.75 -7.86 -0.36
CA GLY A 909 29.51 -9.00 0.54
C GLY A 909 28.05 -9.43 0.71
N THR A 910 27.10 -8.74 0.06
CA THR A 910 25.66 -9.08 0.06
C THR A 910 25.22 -9.70 -1.25
N ASN A 911 24.27 -10.64 -1.22
CA ASN A 911 23.67 -11.19 -2.42
C ASN A 911 22.43 -10.38 -2.83
N TRP A 912 22.40 -10.00 -4.10
CA TRP A 912 21.28 -9.34 -4.75
C TRP A 912 20.57 -10.33 -5.67
N VAL A 913 19.25 -10.26 -5.76
CA VAL A 913 18.43 -11.04 -6.69
C VAL A 913 17.62 -10.08 -7.54
N ARG A 914 17.66 -10.27 -8.86
CA ARG A 914 17.05 -9.37 -9.84
C ARG A 914 16.47 -10.14 -11.02
N SER A 915 15.37 -9.67 -11.58
CA SER A 915 14.89 -10.10 -12.89
C SER A 915 15.72 -9.43 -13.98
N GLU A 916 16.19 -10.16 -14.98
CA GLU A 916 16.87 -9.58 -16.15
C GLU A 916 16.03 -9.66 -17.42
N ILE A 917 15.19 -10.69 -17.54
CA ILE A 917 14.25 -10.87 -18.65
C ILE A 917 12.92 -11.37 -18.08
N VAL A 918 11.82 -10.77 -18.51
CA VAL A 918 10.45 -11.29 -18.37
C VAL A 918 9.89 -11.49 -19.77
N THR A 919 9.38 -12.68 -20.08
CA THR A 919 8.72 -13.00 -21.34
C THR A 919 7.27 -13.39 -21.06
N ASN A 920 6.33 -12.63 -21.61
CA ASN A 920 4.90 -12.80 -21.48
C ASN A 920 4.34 -13.32 -22.80
N THR A 921 3.85 -14.56 -22.83
CA THR A 921 3.26 -15.20 -24.00
C THR A 921 1.75 -15.39 -23.78
N LEU A 922 0.93 -14.96 -24.73
CA LEU A 922 -0.53 -15.09 -24.74
C LEU A 922 -0.95 -15.75 -26.07
N GLY A 923 -1.37 -17.00 -26.02
CA GLY A 923 -1.55 -17.83 -27.22
C GLY A 923 -0.26 -17.92 -28.06
N THR A 924 -0.27 -17.34 -29.26
CA THR A 924 0.90 -17.23 -30.16
C THR A 924 1.63 -15.89 -30.10
N SER A 925 1.06 -14.89 -29.41
CA SER A 925 1.70 -13.57 -29.26
C SER A 925 2.64 -13.57 -28.07
N SER A 926 3.80 -12.93 -28.18
CA SER A 926 4.75 -12.83 -27.08
C SER A 926 5.44 -11.45 -27.01
N GLN A 927 5.68 -11.01 -25.78
CA GLN A 927 6.40 -9.78 -25.45
C GLN A 927 7.57 -10.11 -24.51
N LYS A 928 8.69 -9.42 -24.71
CA LYS A 928 9.89 -9.57 -23.89
C LYS A 928 10.28 -8.23 -23.27
N THR A 929 10.31 -8.17 -21.95
CA THR A 929 10.84 -7.04 -21.18
C THR A 929 12.23 -7.39 -20.66
N THR A 930 13.23 -6.57 -20.95
CA THR A 930 14.58 -6.69 -20.39
C THR A 930 14.86 -5.58 -19.39
N TYR A 931 15.47 -5.95 -18.28
CA TYR A 931 15.87 -5.05 -17.20
C TYR A 931 17.39 -4.92 -17.25
N GLU A 932 17.88 -3.73 -17.53
CA GLU A 932 19.30 -3.41 -17.65
C GLU A 932 19.82 -2.73 -16.38
N TYR A 933 21.09 -3.00 -16.09
CA TYR A 933 21.75 -2.61 -14.84
C TYR A 933 23.16 -2.08 -15.17
N GLN A 934 23.21 -0.82 -15.60
CA GLN A 934 24.42 -0.15 -16.08
C GLN A 934 25.33 0.26 -14.91
N VAL A 935 26.36 -0.55 -14.65
CA VAL A 935 27.29 -0.35 -13.53
C VAL A 935 28.02 1.01 -13.59
N ALA A 936 28.37 1.47 -14.79
CA ALA A 936 29.03 2.77 -15.00
C ALA A 936 28.19 3.94 -14.47
N SER A 937 26.88 3.90 -14.76
CA SER A 937 25.87 4.88 -14.32
C SER A 937 25.57 4.82 -12.81
N GLN A 938 26.22 3.91 -12.07
CA GLN A 938 26.16 3.75 -10.61
C GLN A 938 27.56 3.87 -9.97
N SER A 939 28.46 4.67 -10.55
CA SER A 939 29.84 4.87 -10.07
C SER A 939 30.67 3.58 -9.98
N ASN A 940 30.45 2.67 -10.94
CA ASN A 940 31.07 1.34 -11.03
C ASN A 940 30.73 0.38 -9.86
N VAL A 941 29.59 0.58 -9.17
CA VAL A 941 29.06 -0.38 -8.18
C VAL A 941 27.62 -0.75 -8.51
N GLN A 942 27.34 -2.04 -8.68
CA GLN A 942 26.02 -2.56 -9.08
C GLN A 942 25.11 -2.75 -7.85
N TYR A 943 24.27 -1.76 -7.53
CA TYR A 943 23.35 -1.85 -6.37
C TYR A 943 22.03 -2.56 -6.72
N GLY A 944 21.98 -3.47 -7.68
CA GLY A 944 20.76 -4.21 -8.02
C GLY A 944 19.57 -3.40 -8.56
N ASN A 945 19.64 -2.06 -8.60
CA ASN A 945 18.60 -1.18 -9.12
C ASN A 945 18.59 -1.13 -10.65
N VAL A 946 17.40 -1.27 -11.23
CA VAL A 946 17.16 -1.23 -12.69
C VAL A 946 17.50 0.15 -13.23
N THR A 947 18.54 0.26 -14.07
CA THR A 947 18.88 1.51 -14.75
C THR A 947 18.08 1.71 -16.03
N ALA A 948 17.67 0.65 -16.72
CA ALA A 948 16.74 0.80 -17.85
C ALA A 948 15.79 -0.39 -17.99
N VAL A 949 14.56 -0.11 -18.45
CA VAL A 949 13.55 -1.11 -18.83
C VAL A 949 13.30 -0.96 -20.31
N ARG A 950 13.46 -2.05 -21.07
CA ARG A 950 13.17 -2.11 -22.52
C ARG A 950 12.17 -3.21 -22.82
N THR A 951 11.13 -2.91 -23.57
CA THR A 951 10.07 -3.86 -23.94
C THR A 951 10.05 -4.06 -25.45
N TYR A 952 9.99 -5.32 -25.89
CA TYR A 952 10.09 -5.73 -27.28
C TYR A 952 8.90 -6.61 -27.68
N SER A 953 8.47 -6.54 -28.94
CA SER A 953 7.54 -7.51 -29.54
C SER A 953 8.31 -8.69 -30.14
N ASP A 954 8.05 -9.92 -29.70
CA ASP A 954 8.87 -11.09 -30.08
C ASP A 954 8.71 -11.50 -31.56
N THR A 955 7.64 -11.07 -32.25
CA THR A 955 7.40 -11.39 -33.67
C THR A 955 8.40 -10.71 -34.63
N VAL A 956 9.03 -9.61 -34.22
CA VAL A 956 9.93 -8.80 -35.07
C VAL A 956 11.21 -8.35 -34.32
N GLY A 957 11.24 -8.45 -32.98
CA GLY A 957 12.33 -7.91 -32.16
C GLY A 957 12.30 -6.38 -32.02
N THR A 958 11.25 -5.71 -32.51
CA THR A 958 11.08 -4.26 -32.46
C THR A 958 10.95 -3.78 -31.01
N LEU A 959 11.72 -2.74 -30.66
CA LEU A 959 11.60 -2.03 -29.39
C LEU A 959 10.27 -1.25 -29.36
N TYR A 960 9.38 -1.62 -28.45
CA TYR A 960 8.08 -0.98 -28.25
C TYR A 960 8.14 0.17 -27.24
N ARG A 961 8.93 0.02 -26.16
CA ARG A 961 9.13 1.05 -25.13
C ARG A 961 10.51 0.95 -24.50
N SER A 962 11.11 2.09 -24.18
CA SER A 962 12.30 2.21 -23.32
C SER A 962 12.04 3.21 -22.20
N GLN A 963 12.66 3.00 -21.04
CA GLN A 963 12.68 3.93 -19.91
C GLN A 963 14.02 3.78 -19.18
N GLU A 964 14.59 4.89 -18.69
CA GLU A 964 15.92 4.92 -18.06
C GLU A 964 15.88 5.71 -16.73
N MET A 965 16.70 5.29 -15.76
CA MET A 965 16.85 5.88 -14.42
C MET A 965 18.31 5.83 -13.97
N ILE A 966 18.80 6.95 -13.44
CA ILE A 966 20.17 7.12 -12.93
C ILE A 966 20.11 7.22 -11.41
N TYR A 967 20.97 6.49 -10.70
CA TYR A 967 20.96 6.40 -9.23
C TYR A 967 22.22 7.01 -8.62
N PHE A 968 22.02 7.91 -7.68
CA PHE A 968 23.10 8.53 -6.89
C PHE A 968 23.16 7.87 -5.51
N PRO A 969 24.28 7.25 -5.11
CA PRO A 969 24.36 6.57 -3.81
C PRO A 969 24.40 7.58 -2.65
N ALA A 970 23.48 7.43 -1.70
CA ALA A 970 23.23 8.39 -0.61
C ALA A 970 24.43 8.72 0.30
N ASN A 971 25.50 7.92 0.27
CA ASN A 971 26.66 8.06 1.15
C ASN A 971 27.83 8.87 0.54
N THR A 972 27.76 9.30 -0.73
CA THR A 972 28.82 10.12 -1.34
C THR A 972 28.48 11.62 -1.32
N ARG A 973 29.18 12.38 -0.47
CA ARG A 973 29.29 13.84 -0.64
C ARG A 973 30.05 14.13 -1.93
N GLN A 974 29.36 14.60 -2.97
CA GLN A 974 29.99 15.20 -4.15
C GLN A 974 29.37 16.57 -4.45
N ARG A 975 30.20 17.51 -4.91
CA ARG A 975 29.73 18.79 -5.45
C ARG A 975 29.15 18.53 -6.84
N LEU A 976 27.98 19.11 -7.13
CA LEU A 976 27.52 19.27 -8.51
C LEU A 976 28.53 20.13 -9.27
N HIS A 977 29.05 19.60 -10.37
CA HIS A 977 29.81 20.35 -11.36
C HIS A 977 28.93 20.45 -12.62
N ARG A 978 28.55 21.67 -13.02
CA ARG A 978 27.88 21.92 -14.30
C ARG A 978 28.96 22.19 -15.35
N GLU A 979 29.17 21.25 -16.24
CA GLU A 979 29.72 21.55 -17.57
C GLU A 979 28.55 21.62 -18.59
N PRO A 980 28.54 22.60 -19.51
CA PRO A 980 27.53 22.66 -20.56
C PRO A 980 27.80 21.60 -21.64
N ALA A 981 26.75 20.93 -22.13
CA ALA A 981 26.87 19.93 -23.19
C ALA A 981 27.21 20.61 -24.53
N GLY A 982 28.46 20.50 -25.00
CA GLY A 982 28.88 21.18 -26.22
C GLY A 982 30.35 21.05 -26.65
N ALA A 983 31.04 19.95 -26.32
CA ALA A 983 32.44 19.73 -26.74
C ALA A 983 32.66 18.30 -27.27
N ALA A 984 33.16 18.19 -28.50
CA ALA A 984 33.57 16.91 -29.09
C ALA A 984 34.91 16.44 -28.52
N VAL A 985 35.03 15.13 -28.26
CA VAL A 985 36.22 14.52 -27.65
C VAL A 985 37.42 14.51 -28.62
N PRO A 986 38.58 15.11 -28.27
CA PRO A 986 39.84 14.93 -28.98
C PRO A 986 40.68 13.82 -28.32
N GLU A 987 41.50 13.12 -29.10
CA GLU A 987 42.32 12.00 -28.60
C GLU A 987 43.67 12.46 -27.99
N ARG A 988 44.08 11.80 -26.89
CA ARG A 988 45.48 11.52 -26.42
C ARG A 988 46.29 12.51 -25.55
N ARG A 989 46.99 11.84 -24.60
CA ARG A 989 48.35 12.03 -24.02
C ARG A 989 48.55 12.86 -22.73
N ASN A 990 48.90 12.10 -21.67
CA ASN A 990 49.90 12.35 -20.62
C ASN A 990 50.27 13.82 -20.26
N GLY A 991 49.78 14.32 -19.13
CA GLY A 991 50.20 15.60 -18.53
C GLY A 991 50.09 15.61 -16.99
N ARG A 992 51.18 15.99 -16.32
CA ARG A 992 51.43 16.01 -14.87
C ARG A 992 50.35 16.67 -13.98
N VAL A 993 50.22 16.18 -12.75
CA VAL A 993 49.51 16.83 -11.63
C VAL A 993 50.16 18.17 -11.23
N GLN A 994 49.33 19.18 -10.93
CA GLN A 994 49.63 20.21 -9.92
C GLN A 994 48.43 20.42 -8.98
N ARG A 995 48.70 20.84 -7.74
CA ARG A 995 47.68 21.28 -6.77
C ARG A 995 47.51 22.80 -6.85
N GLY A 996 46.31 23.27 -6.53
CA GLY A 996 46.05 24.66 -6.17
C GLY A 996 44.98 24.70 -5.07
N ASP A 997 45.33 25.23 -3.90
CA ASP A 997 44.40 25.39 -2.78
C ASP A 997 43.58 26.68 -2.95
N ALA A 998 42.30 26.65 -2.58
CA ALA A 998 41.43 27.83 -2.49
C ALA A 998 40.49 27.69 -1.29
N LEU A 999 40.23 28.81 -0.60
CA LEU A 999 39.56 28.84 0.70
C LEU A 999 38.07 28.48 0.65
N PHE A 1000 37.55 28.05 1.80
CA PHE A 1000 36.13 27.94 2.09
C PHE A 1000 35.56 29.27 2.62
N LEU A 1001 34.33 29.57 2.20
CA LEU A 1001 33.27 30.10 3.03
C LEU A 1001 32.08 29.13 2.90
#